data_AF-A0A8T2S4Y0-F1
#
_entry.id   AF-A0A8T2S4Y0-F1
#
_cell.length_a   1.000
_cell.length_b   1.000
_cell.length_c   1.000
_cell.angle_alpha   90.00
_cell.angle_beta   90.00
_cell.angle_gamma   90.00
#
_symmetry.space_group_name_H-M   'P 1'
#
loop_
_entity.id
_entity.type
_entity.pdbx_description
1 polymer ?
#
loop_
_entity_poly.entity_id
_entity_poly.type
_entity_poly.pdbx_seq_one_letter_code
_entity_poly.pdbx_strand_id
1 'polypeptide(L)'
;MSGKNKSSNALQKIEDEHEKLHMIRVKFLRLACRLGLSPHNLAVTQVLYRISMLEKMRGSRGTERSTFSLESKLALAEEKEAPGIHDLKFECTIMVLGKSGVGKSATINFIFGDTRSDTDAYSSGTEKVHERTGIVHGIKLRVIDTPGLRCSFTDRRHNQRMLASLKRIIKKHPPDIVLYFDRLDMQSRYNDDLPLLRTITDTFGSAIWSNTILVLTHASSDPLECASGEPMSYEVFVAQRSYILQETLRQTTGDMSLVVPVALVENHIAYQINREGEQILPNDLVWRSQLLLLCFASKILAEANSLFQLQDDIRSERFGLDSRFPALPFLLSSLLQSGAQLKLRDEDNELEDDTSDEDSGSEDLDYDDLPPFRHLKKEELKLLDKRLRKAYAEELEYRERLFIRKQLKEEKIRRKDLKKRSAALPENTLLDDDDGLEENDTSPSEPILMPDFMLPPSFDSDNPIYRYRSLAAMDQSLVKPVLHIHGWDHDSGYDGLHFEKTCNIFKKFPSSISGQIVKEKKKANVQMESEALLKNNERNVTKAGMNVHTIGKDLAYTLHSETTFKNCNKNKTTCGLAVTLLDGTFIEGMKLEDELLIGRHIKLAFNGGALKSRGDFSFGGGVETTFRDRDHPLGSSLLALQLSVMQWQSALAISGNLKSVFKLEKTTATLSGNLNNKRSGQISVRLNSSEQLSITVIGLFPLLWAFITKKLSPSN
;
A
#
# COMPACT_ATOMS: atom_id res chain seq x y z
N MET A 1 38.81 27.31 -30.04
CA MET A 1 38.12 26.63 -31.17
C MET A 1 37.56 25.24 -30.84
N SER A 2 37.93 24.58 -29.73
CA SER A 2 37.41 23.24 -29.36
C SER A 2 35.95 23.20 -28.87
N GLY A 3 35.44 24.30 -28.28
CA GLY A 3 34.07 24.35 -27.75
C GLY A 3 32.95 24.52 -28.79
N LYS A 4 33.22 25.17 -29.94
CA LYS A 4 32.21 25.36 -31.01
C LYS A 4 31.94 24.06 -31.77
N ASN A 5 32.96 23.22 -31.99
CA ASN A 5 32.80 21.94 -32.70
C ASN A 5 32.04 20.87 -31.88
N LYS A 6 32.09 20.94 -30.54
CA LYS A 6 31.30 20.04 -29.69
C LYS A 6 29.80 20.38 -29.70
N SER A 7 29.47 21.67 -29.79
CA SER A 7 28.07 22.14 -29.88
C SER A 7 27.43 21.79 -31.23
N SER A 8 28.16 21.99 -32.34
CA SER A 8 27.67 21.64 -33.68
C SER A 8 27.43 20.13 -33.84
N ASN A 9 28.33 19.29 -33.32
CA ASN A 9 28.17 17.84 -33.38
C ASN A 9 27.00 17.33 -32.53
N ALA A 10 26.66 17.99 -31.43
CA ALA A 10 25.52 17.63 -30.59
C ALA A 10 24.18 18.00 -31.27
N LEU A 11 24.12 19.17 -31.91
CA LEU A 11 22.94 19.62 -32.67
C LEU A 11 22.67 18.71 -33.88
N GLN A 12 23.70 18.35 -34.63
CA GLN A 12 23.58 17.47 -35.78
C GLN A 12 23.12 16.05 -35.39
N LYS A 13 23.61 15.54 -34.25
CA LYS A 13 23.15 14.25 -33.69
C LYS A 13 21.67 14.28 -33.32
N ILE A 14 21.17 15.40 -32.80
CA ILE A 14 19.75 15.57 -32.44
C ILE A 14 18.88 15.59 -33.70
N GLU A 15 19.29 16.33 -34.74
CA GLU A 15 18.58 16.37 -36.03
C GLU A 15 18.49 14.97 -36.69
N ASP A 16 19.59 14.23 -36.73
CA ASP A 16 19.64 12.85 -37.25
C ASP A 16 18.71 11.89 -36.48
N GLU A 17 18.59 12.06 -35.16
CA GLU A 17 17.70 11.25 -34.32
C GLU A 17 16.22 11.59 -34.54
N HIS A 18 15.89 12.88 -34.73
CA HIS A 18 14.54 13.29 -35.12
C HIS A 18 14.15 12.71 -36.48
N GLU A 19 15.02 12.78 -37.49
CA GLU A 19 14.75 12.22 -38.82
C GLU A 19 14.47 10.70 -38.76
N LYS A 20 15.26 9.97 -37.97
CA LYS A 20 15.02 8.54 -37.71
C LYS A 20 13.66 8.30 -37.06
N LEU A 21 13.25 9.13 -36.10
CA LEU A 21 11.93 9.04 -35.48
C LEU A 21 10.79 9.31 -36.47
N HIS A 22 10.97 10.28 -37.38
CA HIS A 22 10.03 10.52 -38.48
C HIS A 22 9.91 9.29 -39.37
N MET A 23 11.02 8.64 -39.71
CA MET A 23 11.02 7.42 -40.50
C MET A 23 10.30 6.26 -39.78
N ILE A 24 10.48 6.13 -38.46
CA ILE A 24 9.77 5.12 -37.66
C ILE A 24 8.25 5.34 -37.71
N ARG A 25 7.79 6.59 -37.61
CA ARG A 25 6.35 6.91 -37.69
C ARG A 25 5.74 6.54 -39.03
N VAL A 26 6.42 6.89 -40.12
CA VAL A 26 6.01 6.52 -41.48
C VAL A 26 6.02 4.99 -41.62
N LYS A 27 7.05 4.30 -41.11
CA LYS A 27 7.13 2.84 -41.12
C LYS A 27 5.93 2.21 -40.41
N PHE A 28 5.56 2.72 -39.24
CA PHE A 28 4.40 2.23 -38.48
C PHE A 28 3.07 2.50 -39.19
N LEU A 29 2.88 3.67 -39.80
CA LEU A 29 1.70 3.98 -40.59
C LEU A 29 1.56 3.06 -41.80
N ARG A 30 2.66 2.79 -42.53
CA ARG A 30 2.68 1.80 -43.63
C ARG A 30 2.28 0.40 -43.15
N LEU A 31 2.76 -0.02 -41.97
CA LEU A 31 2.38 -1.30 -41.36
C LEU A 31 0.88 -1.35 -41.02
N ALA A 32 0.31 -0.27 -40.47
CA ALA A 32 -1.12 -0.17 -40.18
C ALA A 32 -1.97 -0.25 -41.46
N CYS A 33 -1.57 0.47 -42.52
CA CYS A 33 -2.25 0.42 -43.82
C CYS A 33 -2.25 -1.00 -44.42
N ARG A 34 -1.12 -1.72 -44.37
CA ARG A 34 -1.02 -3.11 -44.86
C ARG A 34 -1.91 -4.11 -44.09
N LEU A 35 -2.22 -3.79 -42.84
CA LEU A 35 -3.14 -4.57 -42.00
C LEU A 35 -4.61 -4.16 -42.17
N GLY A 36 -4.92 -3.24 -43.09
CA GLY A 36 -6.28 -2.74 -43.33
C GLY A 36 -6.81 -1.83 -42.21
N LEU A 37 -5.95 -1.30 -41.35
CA LEU A 37 -6.37 -0.51 -40.18
C LEU A 37 -6.36 0.98 -40.48
N SER A 38 -7.46 1.65 -40.11
CA SER A 38 -7.56 3.11 -40.20
C SER A 38 -6.51 3.81 -39.32
N PRO A 39 -5.90 4.92 -39.78
CA PRO A 39 -4.99 5.71 -38.95
C PRO A 39 -5.66 6.33 -37.71
N HIS A 40 -6.99 6.43 -37.71
CA HIS A 40 -7.79 6.87 -36.56
C HIS A 40 -8.14 5.72 -35.60
N ASN A 41 -7.70 4.49 -35.87
CA ASN A 41 -7.86 3.39 -34.94
C ASN A 41 -7.19 3.75 -33.60
N LEU A 42 -7.87 3.45 -32.49
CA LEU A 42 -7.41 3.80 -31.14
C LEU A 42 -6.02 3.24 -30.84
N ALA A 43 -5.73 2.00 -31.23
CA ALA A 43 -4.44 1.36 -30.99
C ALA A 43 -3.31 2.05 -31.80
N VAL A 44 -3.57 2.39 -33.06
CA VAL A 44 -2.62 3.13 -33.92
C VAL A 44 -2.34 4.51 -33.31
N THR A 45 -3.39 5.22 -32.89
CA THR A 45 -3.28 6.54 -32.27
C THR A 45 -2.48 6.50 -30.96
N GLN A 46 -2.73 5.51 -30.11
CA GLN A 46 -2.01 5.32 -28.84
C GLN A 46 -0.51 5.08 -29.06
N VAL A 47 -0.14 4.29 -30.07
CA VAL A 47 1.27 4.02 -30.39
C VAL A 47 1.96 5.29 -30.91
N LEU A 48 1.33 6.03 -31.83
CA LEU A 48 1.84 7.30 -32.34
C LEU A 48 1.99 8.37 -31.25
N TYR A 49 1.06 8.39 -30.29
CA TYR A 49 1.12 9.24 -29.11
C TYR A 49 2.33 8.88 -28.22
N ARG A 50 2.56 7.58 -27.96
CA ARG A 50 3.72 7.12 -27.19
C ARG A 50 5.03 7.52 -27.85
N ILE A 51 5.16 7.31 -29.17
CA ILE A 51 6.34 7.75 -29.93
C ILE A 51 6.54 9.27 -29.81
N SER A 52 5.45 10.05 -29.84
CA SER A 52 5.52 11.50 -29.68
C SER A 52 5.85 11.95 -28.26
N MET A 53 5.51 11.16 -27.24
CA MET A 53 5.96 11.42 -25.87
C MET A 53 7.45 11.19 -25.68
N LEU A 54 8.03 10.15 -26.32
CA LEU A 54 9.47 9.91 -26.30
C LEU A 54 10.26 11.11 -26.84
N GLU A 55 9.76 11.73 -27.92
CA GLU A 55 10.33 12.96 -28.49
C GLU A 55 10.32 14.14 -27.50
N LYS A 56 9.20 14.32 -26.77
CA LYS A 56 9.03 15.41 -25.80
C LYS A 56 9.91 15.26 -24.56
N MET A 57 10.10 14.03 -24.06
CA MET A 57 10.86 13.78 -22.82
C MET A 57 12.34 14.21 -22.89
N ARG A 58 12.96 14.19 -24.08
CA ARG A 58 14.34 14.64 -24.27
C ARG A 58 14.45 16.11 -24.68
N GLY A 59 13.36 16.70 -25.19
CA GLY A 59 13.26 18.09 -25.65
C GLY A 59 13.12 19.15 -24.55
N SER A 60 13.38 18.84 -23.28
CA SER A 60 13.27 19.81 -22.18
C SER A 60 14.52 20.68 -22.05
N ARG A 61 14.88 21.40 -23.12
CA ARG A 61 15.67 22.63 -23.12
C ARG A 61 15.33 23.41 -24.38
N GLY A 62 14.25 24.20 -24.28
CA GLY A 62 13.82 25.31 -25.13
C GLY A 62 14.16 25.23 -26.61
N THR A 63 13.18 24.91 -27.46
CA THR A 63 12.79 25.67 -28.67
C THR A 63 11.50 25.05 -29.19
N GLU A 64 10.46 25.84 -29.45
CA GLU A 64 9.28 25.42 -30.24
C GLU A 64 9.73 25.01 -31.65
N ARG A 65 9.84 23.71 -31.95
CA ARG A 65 9.97 23.24 -33.35
C ARG A 65 9.25 21.90 -33.59
N SER A 66 8.52 21.88 -34.71
CA SER A 66 7.87 20.74 -35.38
C SER A 66 6.74 20.05 -34.60
N THR A 67 5.53 20.60 -34.71
CA THR A 67 4.29 19.87 -34.45
C THR A 67 4.22 18.64 -35.36
N PHE A 68 4.02 17.46 -34.76
CA PHE A 68 3.70 16.24 -35.50
C PHE A 68 2.44 16.48 -36.37
N SER A 69 2.61 16.72 -37.67
CA SER A 69 1.51 16.70 -38.63
C SER A 69 1.24 15.24 -39.02
N LEU A 70 0.12 14.69 -38.54
CA LEU A 70 -0.32 13.33 -38.86
C LEU A 70 -0.61 13.21 -40.36
N GLU A 71 -1.32 14.19 -40.92
CA GLU A 71 -1.75 14.21 -42.33
C GLU A 71 -0.57 14.17 -43.31
N SER A 72 0.48 14.95 -43.06
CA SER A 72 1.68 14.93 -43.92
C SER A 72 2.39 13.58 -43.92
N LYS A 73 2.39 12.87 -42.79
CA LYS A 73 3.03 11.55 -42.65
C LYS A 73 2.17 10.44 -43.22
N LEU A 74 0.85 10.59 -43.20
CA LEU A 74 -0.08 9.69 -43.87
C LEU A 74 0.09 9.78 -45.39
N ALA A 75 0.12 10.99 -45.96
CA ALA A 75 0.36 11.18 -47.39
C ALA A 75 1.67 10.52 -47.85
N LEU A 76 2.76 10.68 -47.08
CA LEU A 76 4.05 10.04 -47.38
C LEU A 76 4.01 8.51 -47.21
N ALA A 77 3.18 7.98 -46.31
CA ALA A 77 3.00 6.54 -46.15
C ALA A 77 2.20 5.95 -47.32
N GLU A 78 1.14 6.62 -47.76
CA GLU A 78 0.31 6.25 -48.90
C GLU A 78 1.11 6.29 -50.21
N GLU A 79 1.89 7.36 -50.45
CA GLU A 79 2.79 7.48 -51.61
C GLU A 79 3.78 6.30 -51.66
N LYS A 80 4.33 5.89 -50.51
CA LYS A 80 5.27 4.76 -50.40
C LYS A 80 4.61 3.37 -50.46
N GLU A 81 3.28 3.29 -50.40
CA GLU A 81 2.51 2.06 -50.62
C GLU A 81 1.84 2.02 -52.00
N ALA A 82 2.08 3.02 -52.85
CA ALA A 82 1.64 3.02 -54.24
C ALA A 82 2.18 1.78 -55.00
N PRO A 83 1.41 1.24 -55.96
CA PRO A 83 1.75 -0.01 -56.64
C PRO A 83 3.13 0.08 -57.33
N GLY A 84 4.02 -0.87 -57.00
CA GLY A 84 5.38 -0.97 -57.54
C GLY A 84 6.51 -0.74 -56.53
N ILE A 85 6.23 -0.20 -55.34
CA ILE A 85 7.24 0.06 -54.29
C ILE A 85 7.01 -0.89 -53.10
N HIS A 86 7.65 -2.07 -53.12
CA HIS A 86 7.52 -3.07 -52.05
C HIS A 86 8.65 -3.05 -51.00
N ASP A 87 9.56 -2.07 -51.03
CA ASP A 87 10.69 -2.02 -50.08
C ASP A 87 10.24 -1.46 -48.70
N LEU A 88 9.66 -2.34 -47.88
CA LEU A 88 9.54 -2.11 -46.44
C LEU A 88 10.58 -2.99 -45.73
N LYS A 89 11.67 -2.37 -45.29
CA LYS A 89 12.73 -3.02 -44.48
C LYS A 89 12.24 -3.25 -43.05
N PHE A 90 11.29 -4.16 -42.89
CA PHE A 90 10.76 -4.60 -41.62
C PHE A 90 10.62 -6.12 -41.60
N GLU A 91 11.35 -6.77 -40.70
CA GLU A 91 11.25 -8.19 -40.39
C GLU A 91 10.85 -8.31 -38.92
N CYS A 92 9.94 -9.21 -38.57
CA CYS A 92 9.55 -9.45 -37.17
C CYS A 92 9.78 -10.92 -36.81
N THR A 93 10.53 -11.16 -35.74
CA THR A 93 10.76 -12.50 -35.17
C THR A 93 9.92 -12.66 -33.91
N ILE A 94 8.97 -13.59 -33.96
CA ILE A 94 8.06 -13.91 -32.87
C ILE A 94 8.46 -15.25 -32.27
N MET A 95 8.64 -15.31 -30.95
CA MET A 95 8.74 -16.57 -30.24
C MET A 95 7.41 -16.89 -29.56
N VAL A 96 6.92 -18.11 -29.74
CA VAL A 96 5.65 -18.55 -29.18
C VAL A 96 5.90 -19.47 -27.98
N LEU A 97 5.38 -19.14 -26.80
CA LEU A 97 5.46 -19.94 -25.58
C LEU A 97 4.05 -20.20 -25.05
N GLY A 98 3.88 -21.22 -24.22
CA GLY A 98 2.60 -21.49 -23.56
C GLY A 98 2.44 -22.96 -23.20
N LYS A 99 1.36 -23.27 -22.48
CA LYS A 99 1.05 -24.64 -22.07
C LYS A 99 0.80 -25.55 -23.28
N SER A 100 0.79 -26.86 -23.06
CA SER A 100 0.31 -27.80 -24.09
C SER A 100 -1.19 -27.66 -24.33
N GLY A 101 -1.65 -27.87 -25.56
CA GLY A 101 -3.08 -27.87 -25.91
C GLY A 101 -3.79 -26.51 -25.94
N VAL A 102 -3.07 -25.39 -25.79
CA VAL A 102 -3.68 -24.03 -25.81
C VAL A 102 -3.86 -23.44 -27.21
N GLY A 103 -3.52 -24.17 -28.28
CA GLY A 103 -3.73 -23.68 -29.65
C GLY A 103 -2.58 -22.88 -30.29
N LYS A 104 -1.35 -22.98 -29.77
CA LYS A 104 -0.15 -22.30 -30.33
C LYS A 104 0.03 -22.55 -31.85
N SER A 105 0.14 -23.81 -32.25
CA SER A 105 0.40 -24.19 -33.66
C SER A 105 -0.79 -23.88 -34.57
N ALA A 106 -2.03 -23.96 -34.05
CA ALA A 106 -3.24 -23.57 -34.78
C ALA A 106 -3.22 -22.07 -35.13
N THR A 107 -2.89 -21.22 -34.16
CA THR A 107 -2.74 -19.77 -34.40
C THR A 107 -1.63 -19.47 -35.40
N ILE A 108 -0.51 -20.20 -35.36
CA ILE A 108 0.59 -20.03 -36.33
C ILE A 108 0.12 -20.39 -37.75
N ASN A 109 -0.58 -21.51 -37.92
CA ASN A 109 -1.15 -21.90 -39.22
C ASN A 109 -2.09 -20.80 -39.75
N PHE A 110 -2.92 -20.23 -38.89
CA PHE A 110 -3.84 -19.15 -39.26
C PHE A 110 -3.11 -17.86 -39.65
N ILE A 111 -2.04 -17.49 -38.93
CA ILE A 111 -1.22 -16.31 -39.26
C ILE A 111 -0.57 -16.44 -40.64
N PHE A 112 -0.06 -17.62 -41.00
CA PHE A 112 0.57 -17.85 -42.30
C PHE A 112 -0.43 -18.19 -43.42
N GLY A 113 -1.68 -18.52 -43.09
CA GLY A 113 -2.69 -18.94 -44.07
C GLY A 113 -2.40 -20.29 -44.73
N ASP A 114 -1.65 -21.17 -44.05
CA ASP A 114 -1.23 -22.47 -44.58
C ASP A 114 -1.23 -23.54 -43.48
N THR A 115 -1.76 -24.73 -43.77
CA THR A 115 -1.87 -25.86 -42.83
C THR A 115 -0.61 -26.71 -42.84
N ARG A 116 0.54 -26.09 -42.56
CA ARG A 116 1.85 -26.77 -42.61
C ARG A 116 2.23 -27.54 -41.35
N SER A 117 1.43 -27.45 -40.29
CA SER A 117 1.63 -28.26 -39.08
C SER A 117 0.38 -28.99 -38.67
N ASP A 118 0.57 -30.28 -38.38
CA ASP A 118 -0.46 -31.17 -37.86
C ASP A 118 -0.90 -30.67 -36.48
N THR A 119 -2.15 -30.24 -36.39
CA THR A 119 -2.79 -29.89 -35.13
C THR A 119 -3.70 -31.03 -34.71
N ASP A 120 -3.43 -31.66 -33.57
CA ASP A 120 -4.24 -32.70 -32.98
C ASP A 120 -4.76 -32.25 -31.61
N ALA A 121 -6.00 -32.60 -31.30
CA ALA A 121 -6.65 -32.33 -30.02
C ALA A 121 -6.20 -33.30 -28.92
N TYR A 122 -5.71 -34.49 -29.28
CA TYR A 122 -5.39 -35.58 -28.33
C TYR A 122 -3.91 -35.89 -28.18
N SER A 123 -3.08 -35.62 -29.21
CA SER A 123 -1.63 -35.84 -29.15
C SER A 123 -0.82 -34.54 -29.15
N SER A 124 0.39 -34.60 -28.60
CA SER A 124 1.31 -33.44 -28.57
C SER A 124 1.86 -33.19 -29.98
N GLY A 125 1.19 -32.34 -30.76
CA GLY A 125 1.54 -32.11 -32.18
C GLY A 125 2.95 -31.53 -32.44
N THR A 126 3.59 -30.87 -31.46
CA THR A 126 4.92 -30.27 -31.64
C THR A 126 5.90 -30.78 -30.59
N GLU A 127 6.81 -31.68 -30.99
CA GLU A 127 7.82 -32.27 -30.09
C GLU A 127 9.18 -31.54 -30.10
N LYS A 128 9.47 -30.81 -31.18
CA LYS A 128 10.71 -30.04 -31.36
C LYS A 128 10.40 -28.58 -31.69
N VAL A 129 11.39 -27.73 -31.48
CA VAL A 129 11.30 -26.30 -31.85
C VAL A 129 11.40 -26.19 -33.36
N HIS A 130 10.45 -25.51 -33.99
CA HIS A 130 10.44 -25.28 -35.43
C HIS A 130 10.53 -23.78 -35.73
N GLU A 131 11.38 -23.43 -36.68
CA GLU A 131 11.50 -22.07 -37.18
C GLU A 131 10.75 -21.96 -38.49
N ARG A 132 9.75 -21.07 -38.56
CA ARG A 132 8.91 -20.86 -39.74
C ARG A 132 9.10 -19.44 -40.25
N THR A 133 9.36 -19.29 -41.54
CA THR A 133 9.49 -17.99 -42.19
C THR A 133 8.48 -17.87 -43.33
N GLY A 134 7.90 -16.68 -43.49
CA GLY A 134 6.93 -16.40 -44.55
C GLY A 134 6.66 -14.91 -44.69
N ILE A 135 5.92 -14.54 -45.73
CA ILE A 135 5.50 -13.17 -45.99
C ILE A 135 4.00 -13.07 -45.67
N VAL A 136 3.63 -12.21 -44.73
CA VAL A 136 2.25 -11.99 -44.28
C VAL A 136 1.94 -10.51 -44.45
N HIS A 137 0.90 -10.15 -45.22
CA HIS A 137 0.60 -8.76 -45.61
C HIS A 137 1.82 -7.99 -46.17
N GLY A 138 2.64 -8.65 -46.99
CA GLY A 138 3.86 -8.05 -47.57
C GLY A 138 5.00 -7.81 -46.57
N ILE A 139 4.92 -8.38 -45.35
CA ILE A 139 5.90 -8.22 -44.28
C ILE A 139 6.58 -9.57 -44.01
N LYS A 140 7.90 -9.57 -43.88
CA LYS A 140 8.67 -10.78 -43.57
C LYS A 140 8.49 -11.14 -42.09
N LEU A 141 7.87 -12.29 -41.84
CA LEU A 141 7.60 -12.81 -40.50
C LEU A 141 8.40 -14.09 -40.26
N ARG A 142 9.03 -14.18 -39.09
CA ARG A 142 9.70 -15.38 -38.58
C ARG A 142 9.03 -15.78 -37.27
N VAL A 143 8.56 -17.02 -37.18
CA VAL A 143 7.92 -17.54 -35.96
C VAL A 143 8.71 -18.74 -35.47
N ILE A 144 9.17 -18.68 -34.22
CA ILE A 144 9.80 -19.77 -33.49
C ILE A 144 8.67 -20.48 -32.74
N ASP A 145 8.19 -21.57 -33.32
CA ASP A 145 7.17 -22.44 -32.75
C ASP A 145 7.82 -23.37 -31.73
N THR A 146 7.21 -23.50 -30.55
CA THR A 146 7.79 -24.24 -29.44
C THR A 146 6.84 -25.33 -28.90
N PRO A 147 7.38 -26.46 -28.45
CA PRO A 147 6.60 -27.50 -27.79
C PRO A 147 5.80 -26.95 -26.61
N GLY A 148 4.62 -27.54 -26.38
CA GLY A 148 3.79 -27.18 -25.24
C GLY A 148 4.47 -27.45 -23.90
N LEU A 149 4.45 -26.47 -23.02
CA LEU A 149 4.94 -26.63 -21.66
C LEU A 149 3.95 -27.46 -20.83
N ARG A 150 4.49 -28.40 -20.05
CA ARG A 150 3.68 -29.26 -19.16
C ARG A 150 3.50 -28.59 -17.80
N CYS A 151 2.31 -28.69 -17.21
CA CYS A 151 1.99 -27.99 -15.96
C CYS A 151 2.29 -28.81 -14.69
N SER A 152 2.54 -30.12 -14.80
CA SER A 152 2.82 -30.95 -13.64
C SER A 152 4.17 -30.61 -13.01
N PHE A 153 4.24 -30.62 -11.67
CA PHE A 153 5.47 -30.43 -10.92
C PHE A 153 6.55 -31.46 -11.30
N THR A 154 6.14 -32.70 -11.62
CA THR A 154 7.04 -33.77 -12.07
C THR A 154 7.71 -33.49 -13.41
N ASP A 155 7.08 -32.66 -14.26
CA ASP A 155 7.57 -32.31 -15.59
C ASP A 155 8.51 -31.10 -15.61
N ARG A 156 8.81 -30.48 -14.46
CA ARG A 156 9.69 -29.30 -14.38
C ARG A 156 11.05 -29.54 -15.03
N ARG A 157 11.65 -30.71 -14.83
CA ARG A 157 12.94 -31.09 -15.45
C ARG A 157 12.84 -31.20 -16.97
N HIS A 158 11.72 -31.71 -17.49
CA HIS A 158 11.47 -31.80 -18.92
C HIS A 158 11.36 -30.38 -19.52
N ASN A 159 10.54 -29.52 -18.91
CA ASN A 159 10.41 -28.12 -19.33
C ASN A 159 11.75 -27.38 -19.30
N GLN A 160 12.57 -27.54 -18.25
CA GLN A 160 13.89 -26.91 -18.17
C GLN A 160 14.83 -27.34 -19.31
N ARG A 161 14.85 -28.62 -19.67
CA ARG A 161 15.66 -29.11 -20.80
C ARG A 161 15.21 -28.52 -22.13
N MET A 162 13.89 -28.41 -22.32
CA MET A 162 13.29 -27.83 -23.53
C MET A 162 13.54 -26.32 -23.62
N LEU A 163 13.36 -25.58 -22.52
CA LEU A 163 13.68 -24.15 -22.48
C LEU A 163 15.19 -23.89 -22.65
N ALA A 164 16.05 -24.79 -22.16
CA ALA A 164 17.50 -24.69 -22.37
C ALA A 164 17.91 -24.95 -23.83
N SER A 165 17.22 -25.85 -24.56
CA SER A 165 17.45 -26.01 -26.01
C SER A 165 16.95 -24.80 -26.79
N LEU A 166 15.78 -24.25 -26.42
CA LEU A 166 15.26 -22.99 -26.95
C LEU A 166 16.24 -21.82 -26.78
N LYS A 167 16.88 -21.73 -25.62
CA LYS A 167 17.88 -20.68 -25.33
C LYS A 167 19.03 -20.68 -26.34
N ARG A 168 19.40 -21.83 -26.93
CA ARG A 168 20.42 -21.90 -27.98
C ARG A 168 19.93 -21.34 -29.32
N ILE A 169 18.65 -21.58 -29.65
CA ILE A 169 18.02 -21.09 -30.88
C ILE A 169 17.86 -19.56 -30.79
N ILE A 170 17.40 -19.06 -29.65
CA ILE A 170 17.26 -17.63 -29.37
C ILE A 170 18.60 -16.88 -29.49
N LYS A 171 19.72 -17.51 -29.11
CA LYS A 171 21.06 -16.92 -29.30
C LYS A 171 21.41 -16.69 -30.77
N LYS A 172 20.92 -17.54 -31.68
CA LYS A 172 21.15 -17.42 -33.13
C LYS A 172 20.17 -16.43 -33.76
N HIS A 173 18.91 -16.48 -33.33
CA HIS A 173 17.82 -15.64 -33.82
C HIS A 173 17.05 -15.04 -32.63
N PRO A 174 17.44 -13.86 -32.13
CA PRO A 174 16.77 -13.24 -30.99
C PRO A 174 15.34 -12.85 -31.35
N PRO A 175 14.32 -13.20 -30.54
CA PRO A 175 12.96 -12.79 -30.79
C PRO A 175 12.78 -11.30 -30.50
N ASP A 176 12.07 -10.62 -31.39
CA ASP A 176 11.62 -9.26 -31.17
C ASP A 176 10.46 -9.24 -30.16
N ILE A 177 9.56 -10.21 -30.28
CA ILE A 177 8.32 -10.34 -29.51
C ILE A 177 8.18 -11.77 -28.98
N VAL A 178 7.64 -11.89 -27.77
CA VAL A 178 7.24 -13.17 -27.19
C VAL A 178 5.71 -13.20 -27.08
N LEU A 179 5.09 -14.24 -27.63
CA LEU A 179 3.67 -14.50 -27.42
C LEU A 179 3.54 -15.60 -26.37
N TYR A 180 2.97 -15.28 -25.22
CA TYR A 180 2.65 -16.29 -24.21
C TYR A 180 1.17 -16.67 -24.32
N PHE A 181 0.92 -17.91 -24.73
CA PHE A 181 -0.41 -18.45 -24.96
C PHE A 181 -0.97 -19.12 -23.71
N ASP A 182 -2.21 -18.75 -23.40
CA ASP A 182 -3.10 -19.49 -22.50
C ASP A 182 -4.52 -19.50 -23.09
N ARG A 183 -5.43 -20.25 -22.48
CA ARG A 183 -6.84 -20.32 -22.89
C ARG A 183 -7.71 -19.37 -22.08
N LEU A 184 -8.69 -18.74 -22.73
CA LEU A 184 -9.70 -17.90 -22.10
C LEU A 184 -10.64 -18.73 -21.23
N ASP A 185 -11.10 -19.88 -21.74
CA ASP A 185 -12.03 -20.82 -21.10
C ASP A 185 -11.41 -21.74 -20.03
N MET A 186 -10.15 -21.51 -19.68
CA MET A 186 -9.48 -22.33 -18.67
C MET A 186 -9.80 -21.84 -17.25
N GLN A 187 -10.45 -22.70 -16.47
CA GLN A 187 -10.65 -22.52 -15.03
C GLN A 187 -9.37 -22.92 -14.27
N SER A 188 -8.36 -22.05 -14.30
CA SER A 188 -7.13 -22.25 -13.53
C SER A 188 -7.34 -21.77 -12.08
N ARG A 189 -6.96 -22.57 -11.08
CA ARG A 189 -6.95 -22.08 -9.69
C ARG A 189 -5.87 -21.01 -9.55
N TYR A 190 -6.15 -20.01 -8.73
CA TYR A 190 -5.20 -18.95 -8.44
C TYR A 190 -3.87 -19.57 -7.96
N ASN A 191 -2.80 -19.42 -8.76
CA ASN A 191 -1.41 -19.91 -8.58
C ASN A 191 -0.97 -21.16 -9.36
N ASP A 192 -1.84 -21.88 -10.07
CA ASP A 192 -1.41 -23.10 -10.79
C ASP A 192 -0.32 -22.81 -11.85
N ASP A 193 -0.30 -21.58 -12.36
CA ASP A 193 0.62 -21.13 -13.41
C ASP A 193 1.96 -20.61 -12.88
N LEU A 194 2.05 -20.30 -11.58
CA LEU A 194 3.25 -19.71 -10.96
C LEU A 194 4.51 -20.58 -11.15
N PRO A 195 4.51 -21.90 -10.89
CA PRO A 195 5.72 -22.72 -11.03
C PRO A 195 6.24 -22.75 -12.47
N LEU A 196 5.32 -22.73 -13.44
CA LEU A 196 5.66 -22.75 -14.85
C LEU A 196 6.28 -21.41 -15.29
N LEU A 197 5.61 -20.30 -14.96
CA LEU A 197 6.09 -18.96 -15.27
C LEU A 197 7.45 -18.67 -14.60
N ARG A 198 7.65 -19.14 -13.36
CA ARG A 198 8.96 -19.09 -12.70
C ARG A 198 10.03 -19.84 -13.48
N THR A 199 9.73 -21.05 -13.96
CA THR A 199 10.69 -21.84 -14.76
C THR A 199 11.11 -21.13 -16.06
N ILE A 200 10.18 -20.43 -16.71
CA ILE A 200 10.47 -19.58 -17.88
C ILE A 200 11.37 -18.42 -17.48
N THR A 201 11.02 -17.72 -16.40
CA THR A 201 11.75 -16.56 -15.88
C THR A 201 13.16 -16.93 -15.42
N ASP A 202 13.33 -18.06 -14.74
CA ASP A 202 14.63 -18.59 -14.32
C ASP A 202 15.53 -18.90 -15.53
N THR A 203 14.94 -19.31 -16.66
CA THR A 203 15.70 -19.72 -17.85
C THR A 203 16.13 -18.54 -18.72
N PHE A 204 15.23 -17.58 -18.95
CA PHE A 204 15.45 -16.46 -19.86
C PHE A 204 15.71 -15.12 -19.18
N GLY A 205 15.45 -15.00 -17.87
CA GLY A 205 15.49 -13.76 -17.10
C GLY A 205 14.19 -12.96 -17.19
N SER A 206 13.97 -12.05 -16.24
CA SER A 206 12.74 -11.23 -16.14
C SER A 206 12.52 -10.32 -17.36
N ALA A 207 13.59 -9.96 -18.07
CA ALA A 207 13.53 -9.10 -19.25
C ALA A 207 12.73 -9.69 -20.43
N ILE A 208 12.54 -11.03 -20.47
CA ILE A 208 11.72 -11.68 -21.51
C ILE A 208 10.28 -11.14 -21.52
N TRP A 209 9.77 -10.75 -20.35
CA TRP A 209 8.39 -10.30 -20.18
C TRP A 209 8.15 -8.86 -20.65
N SER A 210 9.20 -8.06 -20.87
CA SER A 210 9.06 -6.67 -21.33
C SER A 210 8.52 -6.53 -22.75
N ASN A 211 8.83 -7.51 -23.62
CA ASN A 211 8.33 -7.57 -25.00
C ASN A 211 7.38 -8.77 -25.19
N THR A 212 6.67 -9.15 -24.13
CA THR A 212 5.68 -10.23 -24.19
C THR A 212 4.28 -9.66 -24.48
N ILE A 213 3.47 -10.43 -25.22
CA ILE A 213 2.03 -10.24 -25.35
C ILE A 213 1.36 -11.50 -24.81
N LEU A 214 0.39 -11.35 -23.92
CA LEU A 214 -0.45 -12.44 -23.45
C LEU A 214 -1.50 -12.74 -24.52
N VAL A 215 -1.55 -13.98 -25.00
CA VAL A 215 -2.51 -14.41 -26.02
C VAL A 215 -3.50 -15.37 -25.38
N LEU A 216 -4.78 -15.00 -25.38
CA LEU A 216 -5.87 -15.83 -24.90
C LEU A 216 -6.61 -16.44 -26.09
N THR A 217 -6.44 -17.75 -26.28
CA THR A 217 -7.16 -18.52 -27.29
C THR A 217 -8.54 -18.94 -26.79
N HIS A 218 -9.37 -19.49 -27.68
CA HIS A 218 -10.78 -19.80 -27.38
C HIS A 218 -11.54 -18.53 -26.98
N ALA A 219 -11.20 -17.41 -27.63
CA ALA A 219 -11.79 -16.13 -27.32
C ALA A 219 -13.31 -16.10 -27.53
N SER A 220 -13.86 -17.01 -28.34
CA SER A 220 -15.30 -17.07 -28.58
C SER A 220 -16.05 -18.00 -27.63
N SER A 221 -15.44 -18.36 -26.49
CA SER A 221 -16.09 -19.20 -25.49
C SER A 221 -17.18 -18.45 -24.75
N ASP A 222 -18.27 -19.14 -24.42
CA ASP A 222 -19.36 -18.59 -23.64
C ASP A 222 -18.86 -18.14 -22.25
N PRO A 223 -19.26 -16.94 -21.77
CA PRO A 223 -18.88 -16.48 -20.44
C PRO A 223 -19.37 -17.44 -19.34
N LEU A 224 -18.55 -17.61 -18.30
CA LEU A 224 -18.92 -18.42 -17.15
C LEU A 224 -20.10 -17.81 -16.37
N GLU A 225 -20.91 -18.65 -15.74
CA GLU A 225 -21.97 -18.21 -14.84
C GLU A 225 -21.38 -17.57 -13.57
N CYS A 226 -21.97 -16.44 -13.14
CA CYS A 226 -21.63 -15.80 -11.87
C CYS A 226 -22.14 -16.65 -10.69
N ALA A 227 -21.68 -16.38 -9.47
CA ALA A 227 -22.15 -17.07 -8.26
C ALA A 227 -23.68 -16.92 -8.02
N SER A 228 -24.34 -15.97 -8.69
CA SER A 228 -25.80 -15.78 -8.71
C SER A 228 -26.55 -16.63 -9.75
N GLY A 229 -25.85 -17.41 -10.59
CA GLY A 229 -26.43 -18.19 -11.68
C GLY A 229 -26.76 -17.40 -12.95
N GLU A 230 -26.44 -16.09 -13.00
CA GLU A 230 -26.57 -15.29 -14.22
C GLU A 230 -25.28 -15.31 -15.05
N PRO A 231 -25.37 -15.34 -16.40
CA PRO A 231 -24.20 -15.32 -17.27
C PRO A 231 -23.44 -14.01 -17.13
N MET A 232 -22.13 -14.09 -16.90
CA MET A 232 -21.26 -12.92 -16.85
C MET A 232 -21.19 -12.24 -18.22
N SER A 233 -21.01 -10.92 -18.27
CA SER A 233 -20.74 -10.26 -19.56
C SER A 233 -19.39 -10.70 -20.12
N TYR A 234 -19.29 -10.80 -21.44
CA TYR A 234 -18.05 -11.21 -22.13
C TYR A 234 -16.84 -10.33 -21.76
N GLU A 235 -17.05 -9.02 -21.61
CA GLU A 235 -15.98 -8.10 -21.20
C GLU A 235 -15.46 -8.39 -19.79
N VAL A 236 -16.34 -8.69 -18.84
CA VAL A 236 -15.93 -9.02 -17.45
C VAL A 236 -15.21 -10.36 -17.42
N PHE A 237 -15.66 -11.34 -18.21
CA PHE A 237 -15.00 -12.64 -18.33
C PHE A 237 -13.56 -12.52 -18.87
N VAL A 238 -13.37 -11.75 -19.94
CA VAL A 238 -12.05 -11.43 -20.49
C VAL A 238 -11.20 -10.66 -19.48
N ALA A 239 -11.76 -9.64 -18.84
CA ALA A 239 -11.06 -8.80 -17.88
C ALA A 239 -10.57 -9.60 -16.66
N GLN A 240 -11.40 -10.47 -16.11
CA GLN A 240 -11.05 -11.32 -14.97
C GLN A 240 -9.91 -12.28 -15.33
N ARG A 241 -10.00 -12.98 -16.45
CA ARG A 241 -8.96 -13.93 -16.87
C ARG A 241 -7.64 -13.22 -17.18
N SER A 242 -7.72 -12.08 -17.86
CA SER A 242 -6.57 -11.22 -18.15
C SER A 242 -5.89 -10.74 -16.88
N TYR A 243 -6.67 -10.26 -15.90
CA TYR A 243 -6.17 -9.78 -14.62
C TYR A 243 -5.42 -10.86 -13.84
N ILE A 244 -5.98 -12.07 -13.77
CA ILE A 244 -5.35 -13.20 -13.05
C ILE A 244 -3.98 -13.53 -13.65
N LEU A 245 -3.87 -13.62 -14.98
CA LEU A 245 -2.61 -13.96 -15.65
C LEU A 245 -1.58 -12.83 -15.54
N GLN A 246 -2.01 -11.58 -15.69
CA GLN A 246 -1.14 -10.41 -15.51
C GLN A 246 -0.60 -10.33 -14.07
N GLU A 247 -1.46 -10.54 -13.07
CA GLU A 247 -1.07 -10.54 -11.66
C GLU A 247 -0.12 -11.70 -11.34
N THR A 248 -0.37 -12.88 -11.90
CA THR A 248 0.52 -14.05 -11.75
C THR A 248 1.90 -13.78 -12.36
N LEU A 249 1.96 -13.10 -13.51
CA LEU A 249 3.21 -12.66 -14.13
C LEU A 249 3.95 -11.64 -13.25
N ARG A 250 3.26 -10.61 -12.74
CA ARG A 250 3.85 -9.60 -11.83
C ARG A 250 4.45 -10.24 -10.58
N GLN A 251 3.76 -11.21 -10.00
CA GLN A 251 4.25 -11.97 -8.85
C GLN A 251 5.47 -12.83 -9.19
N THR A 252 5.53 -13.35 -10.41
CA THR A 252 6.65 -14.16 -10.89
C THR A 252 7.89 -13.30 -11.15
N THR A 253 7.73 -12.14 -11.78
CA THR A 253 8.86 -11.24 -12.09
C THR A 253 9.31 -10.42 -10.89
N GLY A 254 8.43 -10.21 -9.90
CA GLY A 254 8.66 -9.28 -8.80
C GLY A 254 8.48 -7.82 -9.18
N ASP A 255 8.00 -7.55 -10.40
CA ASP A 255 7.78 -6.20 -10.93
C ASP A 255 6.28 -5.91 -11.01
N MET A 256 5.77 -5.14 -10.04
CA MET A 256 4.37 -4.72 -9.98
C MET A 256 4.02 -3.68 -11.06
N SER A 257 5.02 -3.02 -11.66
CA SER A 257 4.83 -2.03 -12.72
C SER A 257 4.72 -2.65 -14.12
N LEU A 258 4.98 -3.96 -14.23
CA LEU A 258 4.88 -4.67 -15.50
C LEU A 258 3.43 -4.64 -16.03
N VAL A 259 3.28 -4.07 -17.22
CA VAL A 259 2.02 -4.05 -17.98
C VAL A 259 2.23 -4.85 -19.26
N VAL A 260 1.62 -6.03 -19.32
CA VAL A 260 1.69 -6.92 -20.48
C VAL A 260 0.38 -6.79 -21.27
N PRO A 261 0.41 -6.38 -22.55
CA PRO A 261 -0.79 -6.31 -23.38
C PRO A 261 -1.41 -7.69 -23.57
N VAL A 262 -2.74 -7.74 -23.70
CA VAL A 262 -3.50 -8.97 -23.95
C VAL A 262 -4.09 -8.93 -25.35
N ALA A 263 -3.98 -10.04 -26.07
CA ALA A 263 -4.59 -10.27 -27.37
C ALA A 263 -5.51 -11.49 -27.28
N LEU A 264 -6.70 -11.36 -27.86
CA LEU A 264 -7.69 -12.43 -27.95
C LEU A 264 -7.56 -13.12 -29.31
N VAL A 265 -7.70 -14.45 -29.35
CA VAL A 265 -7.53 -15.25 -30.56
C VAL A 265 -8.61 -16.33 -30.64
N GLU A 266 -9.22 -16.49 -31.81
CA GLU A 266 -10.10 -17.61 -32.13
C GLU A 266 -9.52 -18.39 -33.31
N ASN A 267 -9.36 -19.70 -33.15
CA ASN A 267 -8.81 -20.58 -34.20
C ASN A 267 -9.90 -21.46 -34.84
N HIS A 268 -11.11 -21.50 -34.29
CA HIS A 268 -12.18 -22.35 -34.81
C HIS A 268 -12.65 -21.87 -36.20
N ILE A 269 -12.60 -22.77 -37.19
CA ILE A 269 -12.83 -22.44 -38.61
C ILE A 269 -14.29 -21.99 -38.85
N ALA A 270 -15.24 -22.50 -38.07
CA ALA A 270 -16.66 -22.19 -38.25
C ALA A 270 -17.15 -20.92 -37.53
N TYR A 271 -16.25 -20.14 -36.90
CA TYR A 271 -16.65 -18.94 -36.17
C TYR A 271 -16.83 -17.72 -37.09
N GLN A 272 -17.62 -16.75 -36.65
CA GLN A 272 -18.18 -15.65 -37.45
C GLN A 272 -17.15 -14.97 -38.36
N ILE A 273 -17.56 -14.80 -39.62
CA ILE A 273 -16.80 -14.12 -40.67
C ILE A 273 -17.57 -12.86 -41.04
N ASN A 274 -16.88 -11.71 -41.12
CA ASN A 274 -17.48 -10.47 -41.59
C ASN A 274 -17.75 -10.54 -43.12
N ARG A 275 -18.38 -9.50 -43.68
CA ARG A 275 -18.67 -9.42 -45.12
C ARG A 275 -17.42 -9.39 -45.99
N GLU A 276 -16.26 -9.10 -45.41
CA GLU A 276 -14.96 -9.00 -46.06
C GLU A 276 -14.16 -10.32 -46.00
N GLY A 277 -14.73 -11.38 -45.41
CA GLY A 277 -14.08 -12.68 -45.31
C GLY A 277 -13.14 -12.83 -44.11
N GLU A 278 -13.16 -11.91 -43.16
CA GLU A 278 -12.29 -11.93 -41.97
C GLU A 278 -13.01 -12.48 -40.73
N GLN A 279 -12.29 -13.23 -39.91
CA GLN A 279 -12.82 -13.73 -38.64
C GLN A 279 -12.91 -12.63 -37.59
N ILE A 280 -14.10 -12.48 -37.01
CA ILE A 280 -14.39 -11.51 -35.95
C ILE A 280 -14.63 -12.21 -34.62
N LEU A 281 -14.31 -11.52 -33.52
CA LEU A 281 -14.59 -11.94 -32.15
C LEU A 281 -15.97 -11.44 -31.68
N PRO A 282 -16.49 -11.91 -30.52
CA PRO A 282 -17.76 -11.42 -29.95
C PRO A 282 -17.84 -9.90 -29.72
N ASN A 283 -16.71 -9.19 -29.71
CA ASN A 283 -16.61 -7.74 -29.59
C ASN A 283 -16.37 -7.04 -30.94
N ASP A 284 -16.70 -7.69 -32.05
CA ASP A 284 -16.55 -7.21 -33.44
C ASP A 284 -15.11 -6.88 -33.86
N LEU A 285 -14.10 -7.36 -33.12
CA LEU A 285 -12.69 -7.14 -33.47
C LEU A 285 -12.16 -8.22 -34.41
N VAL A 286 -11.46 -7.78 -35.46
CA VAL A 286 -10.68 -8.66 -36.35
C VAL A 286 -9.37 -9.02 -35.67
N TRP A 287 -9.36 -10.18 -35.00
CA TRP A 287 -8.28 -10.54 -34.09
C TRP A 287 -6.92 -10.71 -34.76
N ARG A 288 -6.89 -11.20 -36.01
CA ARG A 288 -5.63 -11.47 -36.74
C ARG A 288 -4.86 -10.18 -36.99
N SER A 289 -5.54 -9.17 -37.54
CA SER A 289 -4.97 -7.85 -37.81
C SER A 289 -4.57 -7.15 -36.51
N GLN A 290 -5.38 -7.29 -35.45
CA GLN A 290 -5.08 -6.74 -34.12
C GLN A 290 -3.85 -7.38 -33.46
N LEU A 291 -3.72 -8.71 -33.50
CA LEU A 291 -2.57 -9.43 -32.96
C LEU A 291 -1.28 -9.03 -33.69
N LEU A 292 -1.31 -8.97 -35.02
CA LEU A 292 -0.18 -8.53 -35.83
C LEU A 292 0.18 -7.06 -35.55
N LEU A 293 -0.83 -6.19 -35.41
CA LEU A 293 -0.61 -4.80 -35.03
C LEU A 293 0.09 -4.70 -33.67
N LEU A 294 -0.33 -5.45 -32.66
CA LEU A 294 0.30 -5.45 -31.33
C LEU A 294 1.76 -5.90 -31.40
N CYS A 295 2.06 -6.95 -32.18
CA CYS A 295 3.43 -7.41 -32.41
C CYS A 295 4.29 -6.34 -33.07
N PHE A 296 3.79 -5.75 -34.17
CA PHE A 296 4.52 -4.74 -34.94
C PHE A 296 4.70 -3.45 -34.15
N ALA A 297 3.66 -2.99 -33.46
CA ALA A 297 3.70 -1.82 -32.58
C ALA A 297 4.73 -2.01 -31.45
N SER A 298 4.75 -3.17 -30.80
CA SER A 298 5.71 -3.46 -29.73
C SER A 298 7.15 -3.46 -30.24
N LYS A 299 7.41 -4.03 -31.42
CA LYS A 299 8.73 -3.98 -32.07
C LYS A 299 9.13 -2.54 -32.44
N ILE A 300 8.21 -1.77 -33.01
CA ILE A 300 8.43 -0.37 -33.38
C ILE A 300 8.71 0.49 -32.14
N LEU A 301 7.98 0.29 -31.05
CA LEU A 301 8.22 0.99 -29.80
C LEU A 301 9.57 0.60 -29.19
N ALA A 302 9.99 -0.66 -29.30
CA ALA A 302 11.32 -1.08 -28.89
C ALA A 302 12.42 -0.42 -29.75
N GLU A 303 12.24 -0.36 -31.08
CA GLU A 303 13.14 0.37 -32.00
C GLU A 303 13.23 1.85 -31.62
N ALA A 304 12.10 2.51 -31.37
CA ALA A 304 12.04 3.91 -30.93
C ALA A 304 12.73 4.11 -29.56
N ASN A 305 12.47 3.26 -28.57
CA ASN A 305 13.09 3.34 -27.25
C ASN A 305 14.62 3.14 -27.33
N SER A 306 15.10 2.29 -28.24
CA SER A 306 16.54 2.08 -28.45
C SER A 306 17.24 3.30 -29.04
N LEU A 307 16.58 4.05 -29.92
CA LEU A 307 17.12 5.30 -30.49
C LEU A 307 17.35 6.37 -29.43
N PHE A 308 16.47 6.44 -28.43
CA PHE A 308 16.55 7.44 -27.37
C PHE A 308 17.45 7.04 -26.20
N GLN A 309 18.09 5.87 -26.24
CA GLN A 309 18.90 5.31 -25.14
C GLN A 309 18.16 5.24 -23.78
N LEU A 310 16.84 5.44 -23.78
CA LEU A 310 16.01 5.37 -22.59
C LEU A 310 16.07 3.98 -21.97
N GLN A 311 16.37 2.95 -22.75
CA GLN A 311 16.50 1.61 -22.23
C GLN A 311 17.82 1.37 -21.49
N ASP A 312 18.84 2.23 -21.61
CA ASP A 312 20.07 2.14 -20.82
C ASP A 312 20.19 3.26 -19.79
N ASP A 313 19.58 4.44 -19.98
CA ASP A 313 19.54 5.48 -18.92
C ASP A 313 18.45 5.18 -17.88
N ILE A 314 17.27 4.69 -18.30
CA ILE A 314 16.26 4.18 -17.35
C ILE A 314 16.70 2.84 -16.75
N ARG A 315 17.56 2.05 -17.40
CA ARG A 315 18.04 0.77 -16.84
C ARG A 315 19.36 0.89 -16.10
N SER A 316 20.27 1.81 -16.42
CA SER A 316 21.49 2.02 -15.63
C SER A 316 21.20 2.79 -14.34
N GLU A 317 20.09 3.54 -14.28
CA GLU A 317 19.52 4.04 -13.02
C GLU A 317 18.49 3.09 -12.37
N ARG A 318 18.09 1.97 -13.01
CA ARG A 318 17.20 0.95 -12.40
C ARG A 318 17.81 -0.44 -12.17
N PHE A 319 19.01 -0.70 -12.69
CA PHE A 319 19.75 -1.96 -12.51
C PHE A 319 21.04 -1.78 -11.69
N GLY A 320 21.20 -0.62 -11.06
CA GLY A 320 21.89 -0.47 -9.78
C GLY A 320 20.92 0.18 -8.80
N LEU A 321 20.49 -0.55 -7.76
CA LEU A 321 19.52 -0.14 -6.75
C LEU A 321 18.09 0.12 -7.25
N ASP A 322 17.25 -0.91 -7.20
CA ASP A 322 15.88 -0.72 -6.72
C ASP A 322 15.41 -2.00 -6.02
N SER A 323 16.16 -2.39 -4.98
CA SER A 323 15.53 -3.00 -3.81
C SER A 323 14.57 -1.94 -3.25
N ARG A 324 13.29 -2.02 -3.59
CA ARG A 324 12.15 -1.43 -2.85
C ARG A 324 12.56 -0.41 -1.76
N PHE A 325 12.72 0.88 -2.08
CA PHE A 325 12.86 1.91 -1.04
C PHE A 325 11.70 2.90 -1.03
N PRO A 326 10.56 2.54 -0.40
CA PRO A 326 9.76 3.47 0.39
C PRO A 326 10.16 3.47 1.88
N ALA A 327 11.22 2.75 2.28
CA ALA A 327 11.53 2.52 3.68
C ALA A 327 12.02 3.76 4.43
N LEU A 328 12.81 4.67 3.83
CA LEU A 328 13.33 5.83 4.57
C LEU A 328 12.24 6.81 5.01
N PRO A 329 11.25 7.18 4.17
CA PRO A 329 10.11 7.95 4.63
C PRO A 329 9.26 7.29 5.71
N PHE A 330 9.03 5.99 5.57
CA PHE A 330 8.28 5.24 6.56
C PHE A 330 9.04 5.12 7.89
N LEU A 331 10.33 4.77 7.85
CA LEU A 331 11.19 4.64 9.03
C LEU A 331 11.42 5.98 9.71
N LEU A 332 11.54 7.08 8.95
CA LEU A 332 11.67 8.41 9.55
C LEU A 332 10.37 8.83 10.20
N SER A 333 9.22 8.55 9.58
CA SER A 333 7.91 8.76 10.21
C SER A 333 7.76 7.92 11.48
N SER A 334 8.22 6.67 11.47
CA SER A 334 8.19 5.79 12.66
C SER A 334 9.13 6.29 13.76
N LEU A 335 10.30 6.85 13.41
CA LEU A 335 11.23 7.45 14.35
C LEU A 335 10.66 8.74 14.96
N LEU A 336 9.93 9.53 14.17
CA LEU A 336 9.36 10.81 14.60
C LEU A 336 8.03 10.67 15.35
N GLN A 337 7.31 9.54 15.20
CA GLN A 337 6.14 9.23 16.03
C GLN A 337 6.61 8.95 17.46
N SER A 338 6.07 9.68 18.44
CA SER A 338 6.24 9.35 19.84
C SER A 338 5.47 8.05 20.11
N GLY A 339 6.21 6.98 20.42
CA GLY A 339 5.61 5.69 20.80
C GLY A 339 4.68 5.87 22.01
N ALA A 340 3.67 5.00 22.13
CA ALA A 340 2.83 4.96 23.32
C ALA A 340 3.72 4.71 24.54
N GLN A 341 4.01 5.77 25.29
CA GLN A 341 5.01 5.72 26.35
C GLN A 341 4.62 4.64 27.36
N LEU A 342 5.55 3.73 27.67
CA LEU A 342 5.50 2.96 28.91
C LEU A 342 5.27 3.94 30.06
N LYS A 343 4.05 3.96 30.57
CA LYS A 343 3.63 4.88 31.63
C LYS A 343 4.23 4.38 32.93
N LEU A 344 5.39 4.92 33.31
CA LEU A 344 5.73 4.97 34.72
C LEU A 344 4.65 5.81 35.39
N ARG A 345 4.03 5.26 36.44
CA ARG A 345 2.83 5.78 37.12
C ARG A 345 2.93 7.25 37.57
N ASP A 346 4.13 7.82 37.54
CA ASP A 346 4.47 9.13 38.10
C ASP A 346 4.87 10.22 37.08
N GLU A 347 5.17 9.93 35.81
CA GLU A 347 5.90 10.91 34.95
C GLU A 347 5.03 11.89 34.14
N ASP A 348 3.88 11.48 33.59
CA ASP A 348 3.02 12.40 32.84
C ASP A 348 2.35 13.45 33.76
N ASN A 349 2.15 13.09 35.02
CA ASN A 349 1.49 13.95 36.00
C ASN A 349 2.43 15.01 36.57
N GLU A 350 3.75 14.89 36.42
CA GLU A 350 4.71 15.80 37.07
C GLU A 350 4.78 17.19 36.44
N LEU A 351 4.73 17.29 35.12
CA LEU A 351 4.74 18.58 34.44
C LEU A 351 3.39 19.32 34.59
N GLU A 352 2.30 18.55 34.72
CA GLU A 352 0.95 19.06 34.96
C GLU A 352 0.73 19.44 36.44
N ASP A 353 1.41 18.77 37.38
CA ASP A 353 1.35 19.10 38.81
C ASP A 353 2.06 20.43 39.13
N ASP A 354 3.23 20.70 38.53
CA ASP A 354 4.03 21.91 38.83
C ASP A 354 3.40 23.22 38.28
N THR A 355 2.54 23.14 37.25
CA THR A 355 1.79 24.29 36.71
C THR A 355 0.43 24.51 37.41
N SER A 356 0.02 23.55 38.25
CA SER A 356 -1.29 23.55 38.92
C SER A 356 -1.37 24.41 40.20
N ASP A 357 -0.26 25.02 40.60
CA ASP A 357 -0.20 25.87 41.80
C ASP A 357 -0.42 27.39 41.48
N GLU A 358 -0.40 27.82 40.21
CA GLU A 358 -0.42 29.26 39.83
C GLU A 358 -1.82 29.93 39.76
N ASP A 359 -2.95 29.22 39.94
CA ASP A 359 -4.29 29.80 39.73
C ASP A 359 -5.29 29.44 40.84
N SER A 360 -4.92 29.70 42.09
CA SER A 360 -5.81 29.70 43.26
C SER A 360 -6.57 31.04 43.40
N GLY A 361 -7.07 31.57 42.27
CA GLY A 361 -7.67 32.91 42.20
C GLY A 361 -9.16 32.97 41.85
N SER A 362 -9.82 31.83 41.57
CA SER A 362 -11.29 31.82 41.40
C SER A 362 -11.97 31.61 42.75
N GLU A 363 -12.93 32.47 43.07
CA GLU A 363 -13.83 32.41 44.24
C GLU A 363 -14.83 31.22 44.11
N ASP A 364 -14.38 30.03 43.74
CA ASP A 364 -15.22 28.84 43.66
C ASP A 364 -15.39 28.24 45.06
N LEU A 365 -16.65 28.05 45.50
CA LEU A 365 -16.99 27.36 46.76
C LEU A 365 -16.37 25.95 46.78
N ASP A 366 -15.74 25.56 47.90
CA ASP A 366 -15.24 24.20 48.06
C ASP A 366 -16.43 23.22 48.19
N TYR A 367 -16.24 21.97 47.75
CA TYR A 367 -17.32 20.97 47.73
C TYR A 367 -18.01 20.80 49.10
N ASP A 368 -17.24 20.97 50.19
CA ASP A 368 -17.71 20.82 51.56
C ASP A 368 -18.58 22.00 52.04
N ASP A 369 -18.55 23.13 51.33
CA ASP A 369 -19.38 24.32 51.61
C ASP A 369 -20.77 24.23 50.95
N LEU A 370 -21.03 23.19 50.15
CA LEU A 370 -22.29 23.01 49.44
C LEU A 370 -23.39 22.47 50.36
N PRO A 371 -24.64 22.94 50.23
CA PRO A 371 -25.76 22.41 50.98
C PRO A 371 -26.05 20.94 50.60
N PRO A 372 -26.56 20.12 51.53
CA PRO A 372 -26.86 18.71 51.27
C PRO A 372 -27.84 18.54 50.10
N PHE A 373 -27.56 17.56 49.24
CA PHE A 373 -28.33 17.32 48.01
C PHE A 373 -28.80 15.90 47.91
N ARG A 374 -30.11 15.75 47.68
CA ARG A 374 -30.76 14.46 47.54
C ARG A 374 -30.86 14.10 46.06
N HIS A 375 -30.29 12.96 45.69
CA HIS A 375 -30.48 12.41 44.35
C HIS A 375 -31.94 11.97 44.14
N LEU A 376 -32.58 12.53 43.12
CA LEU A 376 -33.93 12.16 42.70
C LEU A 376 -33.92 10.80 41.99
N LYS A 377 -34.92 9.96 42.29
CA LYS A 377 -35.10 8.67 41.61
C LYS A 377 -35.55 8.87 40.16
N LYS A 378 -35.32 7.87 39.30
CA LYS A 378 -35.74 7.90 37.88
C LYS A 378 -37.24 8.16 37.70
N GLU A 379 -38.06 7.74 38.66
CA GLU A 379 -39.52 7.96 38.68
C GLU A 379 -39.86 9.42 39.02
N GLU A 380 -39.18 9.99 40.01
CA GLU A 380 -39.33 11.40 40.42
C GLU A 380 -38.85 12.37 39.31
N LEU A 381 -37.80 12.00 38.57
CA LEU A 381 -37.30 12.76 37.41
C LEU A 381 -38.25 12.80 36.21
N LYS A 382 -39.18 11.83 36.09
CA LYS A 382 -40.20 11.81 35.03
C LYS A 382 -41.37 12.73 35.35
N LEU A 383 -41.59 13.05 36.63
CA LEU A 383 -42.65 13.95 37.11
C LEU A 383 -42.26 15.43 37.01
N LEU A 384 -40.96 15.73 36.82
CA LEU A 384 -40.46 17.10 36.70
C LEU A 384 -40.66 17.67 35.29
N ASP A 385 -40.97 18.97 35.25
CA ASP A 385 -40.99 19.73 34.01
C ASP A 385 -39.59 19.81 33.37
N LYS A 386 -39.52 19.96 32.04
CA LYS A 386 -38.27 19.90 31.26
C LYS A 386 -37.22 20.91 31.74
N ARG A 387 -37.66 22.10 32.17
CA ARG A 387 -36.78 23.15 32.72
C ARG A 387 -36.18 22.75 34.07
N LEU A 388 -37.00 22.22 34.98
CA LEU A 388 -36.56 21.77 36.30
C LEU A 388 -35.63 20.55 36.20
N ARG A 389 -35.92 19.64 35.27
CA ARG A 389 -35.05 18.49 34.99
C ARG A 389 -33.69 18.90 34.44
N LYS A 390 -33.65 19.95 33.60
CA LYS A 390 -32.39 20.52 33.09
C LYS A 390 -31.59 21.20 34.21
N ALA A 391 -32.25 22.02 35.04
CA ALA A 391 -31.61 22.67 36.18
C ALA A 391 -31.06 21.65 37.20
N TYR A 392 -31.81 20.59 37.50
CA TYR A 392 -31.32 19.49 38.34
C TYR A 392 -30.10 18.77 37.75
N ALA A 393 -30.08 18.56 36.43
CA ALA A 393 -28.94 17.95 35.75
C ALA A 393 -27.70 18.86 35.77
N GLU A 394 -27.87 20.16 35.55
CA GLU A 394 -26.80 21.17 35.62
C GLU A 394 -26.21 21.26 37.04
N GLU A 395 -27.05 21.25 38.07
CA GLU A 395 -26.64 21.25 39.49
C GLU A 395 -25.88 19.97 39.87
N LEU A 396 -26.34 18.82 39.39
CA LEU A 396 -25.69 17.54 39.62
C LEU A 396 -24.31 17.49 38.93
N GLU A 397 -24.22 17.97 37.68
CA GLU A 397 -22.95 18.09 36.95
C GLU A 397 -21.98 19.09 37.60
N TYR A 398 -22.49 20.18 38.18
CA TYR A 398 -21.68 21.13 38.95
C TYR A 398 -21.08 20.47 40.21
N ARG A 399 -21.89 19.75 40.98
CA ARG A 399 -21.46 19.03 42.18
C ARG A 399 -20.46 17.91 41.89
N GLU A 400 -20.70 17.13 40.84
CA GLU A 400 -19.75 16.09 40.39
C GLU A 400 -18.40 16.71 40.00
N ARG A 401 -18.40 17.84 39.29
CA ARG A 401 -17.17 18.55 38.94
C ARG A 401 -16.37 19.00 40.17
N LEU A 402 -17.04 19.61 41.16
CA LEU A 402 -16.38 20.03 42.41
C LEU A 402 -15.86 18.83 43.22
N PHE A 403 -16.62 17.73 43.26
CA PHE A 403 -16.20 16.50 43.92
C PHE A 403 -14.94 15.90 43.28
N ILE A 404 -14.90 15.78 41.95
CA ILE A 404 -13.73 15.27 41.23
C ILE A 404 -12.54 16.21 41.40
N ARG A 405 -12.74 17.55 41.39
CA ARG A 405 -11.68 18.52 41.72
C ARG A 405 -11.08 18.26 43.09
N LYS A 406 -11.91 18.02 44.11
CA LYS A 406 -11.46 17.69 45.47
C LYS A 406 -10.63 16.40 45.49
N GLN A 407 -11.12 15.33 44.86
CA GLN A 407 -10.38 14.06 44.77
C GLN A 407 -9.01 14.24 44.10
N LEU A 408 -8.95 15.01 43.01
CA LEU A 408 -7.68 15.31 42.33
C LEU A 408 -6.74 16.13 43.23
N LYS A 409 -7.23 17.14 43.96
CA LYS A 409 -6.43 17.91 44.93
C LYS A 409 -5.87 17.01 46.03
N GLU A 410 -6.68 16.13 46.62
CA GLU A 410 -6.26 15.20 47.66
C GLU A 410 -5.24 14.18 47.13
N GLU A 411 -5.44 13.65 45.92
CA GLU A 411 -4.49 12.72 45.30
C GLU A 411 -3.14 13.39 45.04
N LYS A 412 -3.14 14.66 44.60
CA LYS A 412 -1.92 15.46 44.43
C LYS A 412 -1.17 15.67 45.74
N ILE A 413 -1.89 16.03 46.81
CA ILE A 413 -1.30 16.18 48.16
C ILE A 413 -0.69 14.85 48.60
N ARG A 414 -1.43 13.74 48.45
CA ARG A 414 -0.95 12.40 48.79
C ARG A 414 0.34 12.05 48.03
N ARG A 415 0.41 12.35 46.73
CA ARG A 415 1.62 12.12 45.90
C ARG A 415 2.79 13.01 46.33
N LYS A 416 2.55 14.31 46.60
CA LYS A 416 3.58 15.24 47.11
C LYS A 416 4.14 14.76 48.45
N ASP A 417 3.30 14.23 49.34
CA ASP A 417 3.72 13.70 50.64
C ASP A 417 4.48 12.37 50.51
N LEU A 418 4.08 11.50 49.59
CA LEU A 418 4.80 10.26 49.28
C LEU A 418 6.21 10.55 48.73
N LYS A 419 6.33 11.53 47.83
CA LYS A 419 7.63 12.00 47.31
C LYS A 419 8.52 12.61 48.39
N LYS A 420 7.95 13.39 49.31
CA LYS A 420 8.69 13.94 50.47
C LYS A 420 9.18 12.84 51.41
N ARG A 421 8.36 11.81 51.66
CA ARG A 421 8.73 10.66 52.48
C ARG A 421 9.81 9.80 51.82
N SER A 422 9.72 9.55 50.51
CA SER A 422 10.74 8.80 49.77
C SER A 422 12.07 9.55 49.68
N ALA A 423 12.06 10.89 49.63
CA ALA A 423 13.28 11.71 49.62
C ALA A 423 13.92 11.89 51.01
N ALA A 424 13.21 11.58 52.10
CA ALA A 424 13.68 11.72 53.48
C ALA A 424 14.35 10.46 54.05
N LEU A 425 14.38 9.35 53.31
CA LEU A 425 15.03 8.10 53.71
C LEU A 425 16.52 8.10 53.28
N PRO A 426 17.48 7.86 54.19
CA PRO A 426 18.90 7.81 53.84
C PRO A 426 19.26 6.57 53.02
N GLU A 427 20.15 6.77 52.04
CA GLU A 427 20.53 5.84 50.96
C GLU A 427 21.29 4.56 51.39
N ASN A 428 21.24 4.17 52.67
CA ASN A 428 21.94 3.01 53.23
C ASN A 428 21.06 2.21 54.20
N THR A 429 20.00 1.59 53.67
CA THR A 429 19.47 0.35 54.26
C THR A 429 18.91 -0.53 53.14
N LEU A 430 19.82 -1.12 52.35
CA LEU A 430 19.50 -2.40 51.73
C LEU A 430 19.69 -3.45 52.81
N LEU A 431 18.59 -3.98 53.34
CA LEU A 431 18.39 -5.38 53.72
C LEU A 431 16.99 -5.49 54.35
N ASP A 432 16.25 -6.49 53.86
CA ASP A 432 15.11 -7.20 54.44
C ASP A 432 14.30 -6.50 55.53
N ASP A 433 13.02 -6.26 55.24
CA ASP A 433 11.94 -6.52 56.20
C ASP A 433 10.66 -6.90 55.42
N ASP A 434 10.45 -8.21 55.37
CA ASP A 434 9.13 -8.84 55.42
C ASP A 434 8.55 -8.48 56.79
N ASP A 435 7.61 -7.53 56.86
CA ASP A 435 6.66 -7.49 57.97
C ASP A 435 5.39 -6.74 57.59
N GLY A 436 4.27 -7.39 57.90
CA GLY A 436 2.94 -7.03 57.46
C GLY A 436 2.49 -5.65 57.91
N LEU A 437 2.19 -4.82 56.93
CA LEU A 437 1.13 -3.83 57.02
C LEU A 437 0.19 -4.09 55.86
N GLU A 438 -1.04 -4.46 56.19
CA GLU A 438 -2.18 -4.50 55.29
C GLU A 438 -2.42 -3.09 54.73
N GLU A 439 -1.64 -2.69 53.73
CA GLU A 439 -2.07 -1.64 52.82
C GLU A 439 -3.17 -2.26 51.97
N ASN A 440 -4.40 -1.80 52.19
CA ASN A 440 -5.52 -2.05 51.30
C ASN A 440 -5.11 -1.70 49.88
N ASP A 441 -4.64 -2.72 49.16
CA ASP A 441 -4.37 -2.70 47.74
C ASP A 441 -5.61 -2.13 47.08
N THR A 442 -5.48 -0.91 46.57
CA THR A 442 -6.25 -0.52 45.41
C THR A 442 -5.74 -1.43 44.31
N SER A 443 -6.41 -2.59 44.18
CA SER A 443 -6.16 -3.66 43.23
C SER A 443 -5.52 -3.13 41.96
N PRO A 444 -4.41 -3.73 41.46
CA PRO A 444 -3.89 -3.38 40.15
C PRO A 444 -5.09 -3.45 39.20
N SER A 445 -5.40 -2.32 38.55
CA SER A 445 -6.57 -2.17 37.68
C SER A 445 -6.76 -3.45 36.89
N GLU A 446 -7.76 -4.25 37.27
CA GLU A 446 -7.98 -5.56 36.66
C GLU A 446 -8.00 -5.32 35.15
N PRO A 447 -7.24 -6.08 34.36
CA PRO A 447 -7.29 -5.93 32.92
C PRO A 447 -8.74 -6.14 32.53
N ILE A 448 -9.41 -5.07 32.08
CA ILE A 448 -10.81 -5.12 31.68
C ILE A 448 -10.92 -6.20 30.61
N LEU A 449 -11.44 -7.34 31.00
CA LEU A 449 -11.65 -8.48 30.13
C LEU A 449 -12.73 -8.03 29.15
N MET A 450 -12.29 -7.70 27.93
CA MET A 450 -13.20 -7.40 26.84
C MET A 450 -14.19 -8.56 26.72
N PRO A 451 -15.51 -8.29 26.64
CA PRO A 451 -16.49 -9.36 26.47
C PRO A 451 -16.15 -10.18 25.23
N ASP A 452 -16.29 -11.50 25.33
CA ASP A 452 -16.04 -12.43 24.23
C ASP A 452 -16.81 -11.97 22.99
N PHE A 453 -16.09 -11.77 21.88
CA PHE A 453 -16.69 -11.36 20.63
C PHE A 453 -17.55 -12.50 20.07
N MET A 454 -18.81 -12.19 19.74
CA MET A 454 -19.69 -13.11 19.00
C MET A 454 -19.11 -13.31 17.59
N LEU A 455 -18.59 -14.51 17.35
CA LEU A 455 -18.06 -14.92 16.04
C LEU A 455 -19.20 -15.04 15.01
N PRO A 456 -18.92 -14.81 13.71
CA PRO A 456 -19.89 -15.06 12.66
C PRO A 456 -20.32 -16.56 12.63
N PRO A 457 -21.58 -16.86 12.26
CA PRO A 457 -22.06 -18.23 12.16
C PRO A 457 -21.26 -19.00 11.09
N SER A 458 -20.71 -20.16 11.44
CA SER A 458 -20.01 -21.07 10.51
C SER A 458 -20.85 -22.31 10.22
N PHE A 459 -20.86 -22.79 8.96
CA PHE A 459 -21.61 -23.98 8.54
C PHE A 459 -20.95 -25.33 8.89
N ASP A 460 -19.70 -25.33 9.38
CA ASP A 460 -19.02 -26.57 9.79
C ASP A 460 -19.56 -27.12 11.11
N SER A 461 -19.87 -28.42 11.14
CA SER A 461 -20.45 -29.12 12.31
C SER A 461 -19.44 -29.46 13.40
N ASP A 462 -18.18 -29.04 13.25
CA ASP A 462 -17.12 -29.39 14.20
C ASP A 462 -17.18 -28.47 15.44
N ASN A 463 -17.25 -29.14 16.58
CA ASN A 463 -17.55 -28.64 17.92
C ASN A 463 -16.83 -27.32 18.31
N PRO A 464 -17.54 -26.24 18.72
CA PRO A 464 -16.94 -24.92 19.03
C PRO A 464 -16.14 -24.86 20.36
N ILE A 465 -15.89 -26.00 21.02
CA ILE A 465 -15.37 -26.08 22.40
C ILE A 465 -13.86 -25.76 22.50
N TYR A 466 -13.10 -25.83 21.40
CA TYR A 466 -11.64 -25.62 21.39
C TYR A 466 -11.19 -24.32 20.68
N ARG A 467 -11.89 -23.20 20.87
CA ARG A 467 -11.50 -21.90 20.30
C ARG A 467 -10.53 -21.14 21.22
N TYR A 468 -9.55 -20.45 20.62
CA TYR A 468 -8.51 -19.69 21.34
C TYR A 468 -9.14 -18.64 22.26
N ARG A 469 -9.09 -18.86 23.57
CA ARG A 469 -9.53 -17.88 24.57
C ARG A 469 -8.42 -16.86 24.81
N SER A 470 -8.79 -15.62 25.15
CA SER A 470 -7.81 -14.69 25.69
C SER A 470 -7.29 -15.26 27.02
N LEU A 471 -5.98 -15.38 27.12
CA LEU A 471 -5.33 -15.82 28.35
C LEU A 471 -4.75 -14.58 29.00
N ALA A 472 -5.40 -14.14 30.09
CA ALA A 472 -4.87 -13.15 31.00
C ALA A 472 -4.37 -13.89 32.24
N ALA A 473 -3.05 -13.97 32.42
CA ALA A 473 -2.48 -14.50 33.66
C ALA A 473 -2.40 -13.37 34.70
N MET A 474 -2.40 -13.73 35.99
CA MET A 474 -2.27 -12.79 37.11
C MET A 474 -0.97 -11.94 37.02
N ASP A 475 0.03 -12.40 36.26
CA ASP A 475 1.35 -11.79 36.12
C ASP A 475 1.43 -10.70 35.01
N GLN A 476 0.33 -9.97 34.73
CA GLN A 476 0.26 -8.93 33.69
C GLN A 476 0.68 -9.39 32.28
N SER A 477 0.56 -10.70 32.00
CA SER A 477 0.74 -11.23 30.65
C SER A 477 -0.62 -11.46 30.01
N LEU A 478 -0.76 -10.92 28.80
CA LEU A 478 -2.01 -10.89 28.06
C LEU A 478 -1.78 -11.46 26.68
N VAL A 479 -2.43 -12.58 26.38
CA VAL A 479 -2.46 -13.16 25.04
C VAL A 479 -3.89 -13.05 24.53
N LYS A 480 -4.04 -12.42 23.37
CA LYS A 480 -5.32 -12.17 22.69
C LYS A 480 -5.26 -12.63 21.24
N PRO A 481 -6.25 -13.36 20.75
CA PRO A 481 -6.35 -13.62 19.32
C PRO A 481 -6.78 -12.35 18.57
N VAL A 482 -6.28 -12.17 17.35
CA VAL A 482 -6.62 -11.05 16.46
C VAL A 482 -7.78 -11.48 15.56
N LEU A 483 -8.93 -10.83 15.71
CA LEU A 483 -10.17 -11.15 15.00
C LEU A 483 -10.25 -10.47 13.63
N HIS A 484 -10.62 -11.24 12.60
CA HIS A 484 -10.95 -10.74 11.28
C HIS A 484 -12.47 -10.63 11.11
N ILE A 485 -12.97 -9.40 11.05
CA ILE A 485 -14.42 -9.09 11.03
C ILE A 485 -15.07 -9.45 9.68
N HIS A 486 -14.27 -9.65 8.62
CA HIS A 486 -14.74 -9.93 7.25
C HIS A 486 -14.33 -11.32 6.74
N GLY A 487 -14.29 -12.32 7.62
CA GLY A 487 -13.94 -13.70 7.26
C GLY A 487 -14.93 -14.30 6.25
N TRP A 488 -14.43 -15.15 5.35
CA TRP A 488 -15.27 -15.92 4.42
C TRP A 488 -15.84 -17.17 5.12
N ASP A 489 -16.86 -17.78 4.54
CA ASP A 489 -17.36 -19.08 5.00
C ASP A 489 -16.20 -20.09 5.10
N HIS A 490 -16.11 -20.79 6.25
CA HIS A 490 -15.03 -21.70 6.68
C HIS A 490 -13.75 -21.07 7.27
N ASP A 491 -13.63 -19.75 7.42
CA ASP A 491 -12.52 -19.16 8.19
C ASP A 491 -12.85 -19.14 9.69
N SER A 492 -11.89 -19.49 10.55
CA SER A 492 -12.06 -19.53 12.02
C SER A 492 -12.23 -18.15 12.67
N GLY A 493 -12.23 -17.07 11.87
CA GLY A 493 -12.36 -15.68 12.30
C GLY A 493 -11.11 -15.10 12.96
N TYR A 494 -10.03 -15.87 13.13
CA TYR A 494 -8.78 -15.41 13.74
C TYR A 494 -7.64 -15.40 12.72
N ASP A 495 -7.05 -14.24 12.49
CA ASP A 495 -5.95 -14.06 11.53
C ASP A 495 -4.59 -13.92 12.24
N GLY A 496 -4.56 -13.93 13.57
CA GLY A 496 -3.31 -13.71 14.29
C GLY A 496 -3.39 -13.85 15.81
N LEU A 497 -2.24 -13.61 16.43
CA LEU A 497 -2.06 -13.58 17.88
C LEU A 497 -1.40 -12.26 18.26
N HIS A 498 -1.93 -11.62 19.28
CA HIS A 498 -1.32 -10.50 19.98
C HIS A 498 -0.92 -10.95 21.37
N PHE A 499 0.30 -10.64 21.78
CA PHE A 499 0.79 -10.89 23.12
C PHE A 499 1.38 -9.61 23.68
N GLU A 500 1.18 -9.39 24.96
CA GLU A 500 1.72 -8.27 25.72
C GLU A 500 2.16 -8.82 27.08
N LYS A 501 3.36 -8.44 27.51
CA LYS A 501 3.89 -8.82 28.80
C LYS A 501 4.72 -7.67 29.35
N THR A 502 4.32 -7.18 30.51
CA THR A 502 5.13 -6.28 31.34
C THR A 502 5.91 -7.12 32.35
N CYS A 503 7.21 -6.88 32.47
CA CYS A 503 8.05 -7.55 33.46
C CYS A 503 9.18 -6.66 33.94
N ASN A 504 9.65 -6.88 35.17
CA ASN A 504 10.78 -6.16 35.73
C ASN A 504 12.06 -6.99 35.52
N ILE A 505 12.90 -6.60 34.57
CA ILE A 505 14.19 -7.24 34.31
C ILE A 505 15.11 -6.98 35.52
N PHE A 506 15.66 -8.06 36.09
CA PHE A 506 16.49 -8.04 37.31
C PHE A 506 15.85 -7.30 38.50
N LYS A 507 14.51 -7.26 38.59
CA LYS A 507 13.74 -6.51 39.62
C LYS A 507 14.03 -5.00 39.67
N LYS A 508 14.77 -4.44 38.71
CA LYS A 508 15.21 -3.03 38.70
C LYS A 508 14.77 -2.25 37.48
N PHE A 509 14.57 -2.91 36.34
CA PHE A 509 14.24 -2.24 35.07
C PHE A 509 12.85 -2.66 34.61
N PRO A 510 11.85 -1.77 34.71
CA PRO A 510 10.54 -2.01 34.11
C PRO A 510 10.70 -2.19 32.60
N SER A 511 10.16 -3.27 32.07
CA SER A 511 10.20 -3.58 30.64
C SER A 511 8.85 -4.07 30.16
N SER A 512 8.54 -3.78 28.89
CA SER A 512 7.39 -4.36 28.20
C SER A 512 7.84 -5.02 26.92
N ILE A 513 7.23 -6.16 26.65
CA ILE A 513 7.38 -6.89 25.41
C ILE A 513 5.97 -7.09 24.87
N SER A 514 5.71 -6.52 23.70
CA SER A 514 4.47 -6.72 22.96
C SER A 514 4.78 -7.22 21.56
N GLY A 515 3.89 -8.01 21.00
CA GLY A 515 4.00 -8.42 19.62
C GLY A 515 2.69 -8.87 19.04
N GLN A 516 2.55 -8.67 17.75
CA GLN A 516 1.42 -9.09 16.96
C GLN A 516 1.94 -9.88 15.75
N ILE A 517 1.42 -11.08 15.60
CA ILE A 517 1.68 -11.94 14.45
C ILE A 517 0.36 -12.11 13.73
N VAL A 518 0.26 -11.58 12.52
CA VAL A 518 -0.88 -11.75 11.63
C VAL A 518 -0.44 -12.61 10.45
N LYS A 519 -1.12 -13.72 10.21
CA LYS A 519 -0.83 -14.65 9.12
C LYS A 519 -2.06 -14.80 8.24
N GLU A 520 -2.07 -14.08 7.13
CA GLU A 520 -3.00 -14.30 6.04
C GLU A 520 -2.58 -15.50 5.17
N LYS A 521 -3.49 -15.99 4.32
CA LYS A 521 -3.25 -17.09 3.36
C LYS A 521 -2.00 -16.89 2.48
N LYS A 522 -1.55 -15.64 2.26
CA LYS A 522 -0.41 -15.30 1.38
C LYS A 522 0.66 -14.39 2.01
N LYS A 523 0.41 -13.83 3.20
CA LYS A 523 1.30 -12.83 3.83
C LYS A 523 1.37 -13.10 5.34
N ALA A 524 2.57 -13.11 5.88
CA ALA A 524 2.79 -13.12 7.32
C ALA A 524 3.38 -11.77 7.70
N ASN A 525 2.66 -11.03 8.53
CA ASN A 525 3.12 -9.77 9.12
C ASN A 525 3.43 -10.03 10.58
N VAL A 526 4.67 -9.76 10.96
CA VAL A 526 5.16 -9.79 12.33
C VAL A 526 5.51 -8.36 12.74
N GLN A 527 4.95 -7.93 13.86
CA GLN A 527 5.33 -6.73 14.60
C GLN A 527 5.69 -7.15 16.02
N MET A 528 6.85 -6.75 16.51
CA MET A 528 7.30 -7.00 17.87
C MET A 528 8.00 -5.75 18.37
N GLU A 529 7.70 -5.37 19.61
CA GLU A 529 8.24 -4.19 20.27
C GLU A 529 8.66 -4.62 21.67
N SER A 530 9.91 -4.34 22.02
CA SER A 530 10.47 -4.63 23.32
C SER A 530 11.12 -3.37 23.84
N GLU A 531 10.72 -2.90 25.00
CA GLU A 531 11.23 -1.67 25.60
C GLU A 531 11.63 -1.93 27.05
N ALA A 532 12.73 -1.31 27.49
CA ALA A 532 13.21 -1.33 28.86
C ALA A 532 13.53 0.10 29.31
N LEU A 533 13.16 0.40 30.55
CA LEU A 533 13.32 1.71 31.17
C LEU A 533 14.42 1.66 32.23
N LEU A 534 15.34 2.62 32.12
CA LEU A 534 16.40 2.88 33.07
C LEU A 534 16.24 4.31 33.61
N LYS A 535 15.84 4.42 34.87
CA LYS A 535 15.81 5.70 35.59
C LYS A 535 17.22 5.97 36.12
N ASN A 536 17.93 6.94 35.54
CA ASN A 536 19.27 7.30 36.01
C ASN A 536 19.18 8.22 37.23
N ASN A 537 18.44 9.33 37.10
CA ASN A 537 18.24 10.35 38.14
C ASN A 537 16.74 10.74 38.19
N GLU A 538 16.31 11.55 39.16
CA GLU A 538 14.94 12.10 39.20
C GLU A 538 14.54 12.89 37.94
N ARG A 539 15.52 13.46 37.22
CA ARG A 539 15.29 14.31 36.04
C ARG A 539 15.59 13.64 34.70
N ASN A 540 16.25 12.48 34.71
CA ASN A 540 16.77 11.84 33.50
C ASN A 540 16.33 10.38 33.40
N VAL A 541 15.66 10.05 32.31
CA VAL A 541 15.12 8.71 32.04
C VAL A 541 15.67 8.24 30.70
N THR A 542 16.28 7.07 30.69
CA THR A 542 16.78 6.44 29.46
C THR A 542 15.90 5.25 29.13
N LYS A 543 15.40 5.20 27.90
CA LYS A 543 14.62 4.11 27.32
C LYS A 543 15.49 3.41 26.30
N ALA A 544 15.54 2.09 26.32
CA ALA A 544 16.21 1.30 25.29
C ALA A 544 15.24 0.23 24.80
N GLY A 545 15.13 0.07 23.48
CA GLY A 545 14.17 -0.84 22.90
C GLY A 545 14.59 -1.42 21.56
N MET A 546 13.93 -2.52 21.20
CA MET A 546 14.11 -3.23 19.95
C MET A 546 12.74 -3.47 19.30
N ASN A 547 12.59 -2.99 18.08
CA ASN A 547 11.39 -3.15 17.27
C ASN A 547 11.70 -4.04 16.07
N VAL A 548 10.82 -5.02 15.81
CA VAL A 548 10.87 -5.89 14.64
C VAL A 548 9.58 -5.71 13.88
N HIS A 549 9.65 -5.33 12.60
CA HIS A 549 8.47 -5.14 11.78
C HIS A 549 8.67 -5.68 10.37
N THR A 550 7.59 -6.16 9.75
CA THR A 550 7.63 -6.71 8.39
C THR A 550 7.50 -5.59 7.37
N ILE A 551 8.53 -5.36 6.55
CA ILE A 551 8.49 -4.44 5.41
C ILE A 551 8.46 -5.29 4.11
N GLY A 552 7.27 -5.40 3.52
CA GLY A 552 7.09 -6.12 2.26
C GLY A 552 7.23 -7.64 2.43
N LYS A 553 8.42 -8.19 2.13
CA LYS A 553 8.73 -9.64 2.32
C LYS A 553 9.81 -9.87 3.38
N ASP A 554 10.42 -8.81 3.87
CA ASP A 554 11.64 -8.84 4.67
C ASP A 554 11.34 -8.27 6.07
N LEU A 555 12.15 -8.65 7.06
CA LEU A 555 12.03 -8.16 8.43
C LEU A 555 13.04 -7.03 8.66
N ALA A 556 12.55 -5.91 9.20
CA ALA A 556 13.34 -4.80 9.66
C ALA A 556 13.56 -4.92 11.17
N TYR A 557 14.81 -4.81 11.61
CA TYR A 557 15.18 -4.83 13.03
C TYR A 557 15.70 -3.46 13.42
N THR A 558 15.00 -2.75 14.27
CA THR A 558 15.35 -1.41 14.74
C THR A 558 15.71 -1.45 16.21
N LEU A 559 16.98 -1.24 16.53
CA LEU A 559 17.44 -0.98 17.89
C LEU A 559 17.40 0.53 18.13
N HIS A 560 16.74 0.98 19.19
CA HIS A 560 16.65 2.40 19.52
C HIS A 560 16.95 2.66 21.01
N SER A 561 17.47 3.83 21.29
CA SER A 561 17.76 4.32 22.63
C SER A 561 17.36 5.79 22.70
N GLU A 562 16.50 6.14 23.64
CA GLU A 562 16.01 7.50 23.85
C GLU A 562 16.36 7.95 25.28
N THR A 563 16.93 9.13 25.44
CA THR A 563 17.17 9.75 26.76
C THR A 563 16.35 11.02 26.85
N THR A 564 15.50 11.08 27.87
CA THR A 564 14.70 12.27 28.18
C THR A 564 15.28 13.02 29.36
N PHE A 565 15.42 14.33 29.19
CA PHE A 565 15.97 15.29 30.15
C PHE A 565 14.87 16.28 30.55
N LYS A 566 14.57 16.37 31.85
CA LYS A 566 13.71 17.41 32.43
C LYS A 566 14.57 18.63 32.75
N ASN A 567 14.70 19.53 31.77
CA ASN A 567 15.53 20.74 31.91
C ASN A 567 14.90 21.79 32.85
N CYS A 568 13.58 21.97 32.78
CA CYS A 568 12.80 22.90 33.61
C CYS A 568 11.44 22.27 33.96
N ASN A 569 10.73 22.79 34.96
CA ASN A 569 9.38 22.30 35.31
C ASN A 569 8.36 22.43 34.18
N LYS A 570 8.64 23.25 33.16
CA LYS A 570 7.79 23.47 31.99
C LYS A 570 8.41 22.96 30.67
N ASN A 571 9.63 22.38 30.69
CA ASN A 571 10.32 21.92 29.48
C ASN A 571 10.96 20.52 29.63
N LYS A 572 10.68 19.64 28.65
CA LYS A 572 11.19 18.26 28.56
C LYS A 572 11.81 18.03 27.18
N THR A 573 13.12 17.76 27.16
CA THR A 573 13.87 17.49 25.93
C THR A 573 14.22 16.01 25.83
N THR A 574 13.90 15.34 24.73
CA THR A 574 14.24 13.94 24.45
C THR A 574 15.20 13.84 23.27
N CYS A 575 16.28 13.09 23.43
CA CYS A 575 17.24 12.79 22.38
C CYS A 575 17.24 11.27 22.13
N GLY A 576 17.10 10.86 20.88
CA GLY A 576 17.02 9.46 20.48
C GLY A 576 18.05 9.08 19.42
N LEU A 577 18.62 7.90 19.54
CA LEU A 577 19.44 7.25 18.52
C LEU A 577 18.76 5.93 18.12
N ALA A 578 18.77 5.64 16.82
CA ALA A 578 18.20 4.40 16.29
C ALA A 578 19.11 3.80 15.21
N VAL A 579 19.23 2.48 15.20
CA VAL A 579 19.93 1.72 14.16
C VAL A 579 18.97 0.66 13.62
N THR A 580 18.66 0.74 12.33
CA THR A 580 17.76 -0.21 11.66
C THR A 580 18.54 -1.06 10.66
N LEU A 581 18.41 -2.39 10.77
CA LEU A 581 18.90 -3.36 9.81
C LEU A 581 17.74 -3.81 8.90
N LEU A 582 17.85 -3.51 7.60
CA LEU A 582 16.87 -3.90 6.58
C LEU A 582 17.61 -4.47 5.36
N ASP A 583 17.37 -5.73 5.02
CA ASP A 583 17.96 -6.42 3.84
C ASP A 583 19.50 -6.24 3.72
N GLY A 584 20.20 -6.44 4.86
CA GLY A 584 21.66 -6.29 4.92
C GLY A 584 22.17 -4.84 4.85
N THR A 585 21.28 -3.84 4.91
CA THR A 585 21.62 -2.41 4.97
C THR A 585 21.45 -1.87 6.39
N PHE A 586 22.45 -1.12 6.86
CA PHE A 586 22.36 -0.40 8.13
C PHE A 586 21.87 1.03 7.86
N ILE A 587 20.84 1.43 8.60
CA ILE A 587 20.26 2.76 8.58
C ILE A 587 20.46 3.35 9.97
N GLU A 588 21.19 4.45 10.05
CA GLU A 588 21.47 5.16 11.29
C GLU A 588 20.51 6.34 11.42
N GLY A 589 19.98 6.56 12.62
CA GLY A 589 18.97 7.55 12.89
C GLY A 589 19.22 8.34 14.16
N MET A 590 18.89 9.62 14.11
CA MET A 590 18.88 10.49 15.28
C MET A 590 17.56 11.27 15.34
N LYS A 591 17.05 11.45 16.55
CA LYS A 591 15.83 12.17 16.88
C LYS A 591 16.12 13.18 17.99
N LEU A 592 15.53 14.35 17.88
CA LEU A 592 15.47 15.36 18.93
C LEU A 592 14.02 15.82 19.05
N GLU A 593 13.51 15.83 20.27
CA GLU A 593 12.14 16.24 20.59
C GLU A 593 12.18 17.18 21.79
N ASP A 594 11.48 18.31 21.74
CA ASP A 594 11.40 19.28 22.82
C ASP A 594 9.94 19.63 23.09
N GLU A 595 9.47 19.33 24.30
CA GLU A 595 8.11 19.59 24.75
C GLU A 595 8.08 20.75 25.75
N LEU A 596 7.43 21.84 25.36
CA LEU A 596 7.25 23.03 26.16
C LEU A 596 5.78 23.21 26.57
N LEU A 597 5.53 23.37 27.86
CA LEU A 597 4.22 23.71 28.41
C LEU A 597 4.13 25.21 28.70
N ILE A 598 3.20 25.89 28.02
CA ILE A 598 2.91 27.31 28.21
C ILE A 598 1.59 27.42 28.98
N GLY A 599 1.69 27.68 30.28
CA GLY A 599 0.55 27.63 31.20
C GLY A 599 -0.07 26.22 31.29
N ARG A 600 -1.34 26.13 31.68
CA ARG A 600 -2.08 24.85 31.76
C ARG A 600 -2.75 24.42 30.45
N HIS A 601 -2.88 25.34 29.51
CA HIS A 601 -3.77 25.17 28.35
C HIS A 601 -3.04 24.90 27.04
N ILE A 602 -1.73 25.15 26.94
CA ILE A 602 -1.01 25.01 25.68
C ILE A 602 0.23 24.14 25.90
N LYS A 603 0.29 23.00 25.19
CA LYS A 603 1.50 22.19 25.07
C LYS A 603 2.01 22.29 23.63
N LEU A 604 3.24 22.74 23.47
CA LEU A 604 3.97 22.78 22.21
C LEU A 604 5.01 21.65 22.22
N ALA A 605 5.06 20.84 21.17
CA ALA A 605 6.07 19.82 20.99
C ALA A 605 6.75 20.02 19.63
N PHE A 606 8.06 20.16 19.63
CA PHE A 606 8.90 20.26 18.44
C PHE A 606 9.62 18.94 18.27
N ASN A 607 9.55 18.31 17.10
CA ASN A 607 10.33 17.12 16.80
C ASN A 607 11.16 17.33 15.54
N GLY A 608 12.34 16.71 15.52
CA GLY A 608 13.28 16.77 14.42
C GLY A 608 14.09 15.49 14.38
N GLY A 609 14.41 15.01 13.19
CA GLY A 609 15.14 13.77 13.04
C GLY A 609 15.82 13.66 11.68
N ALA A 610 16.86 12.85 11.65
CA ALA A 610 17.61 12.54 10.46
C ALA A 610 17.87 11.04 10.39
N LEU A 611 17.74 10.45 9.21
CA LEU A 611 18.21 9.09 8.91
C LEU A 611 19.29 9.16 7.83
N LYS A 612 20.27 8.26 7.95
CA LYS A 612 21.35 8.05 6.99
C LYS A 612 21.36 6.59 6.56
N SER A 613 21.37 6.35 5.25
CA SER A 613 21.49 5.00 4.66
C SER A 613 22.37 5.04 3.43
N ARG A 614 23.42 4.21 3.38
CA ARG A 614 24.32 4.03 2.22
C ARG A 614 24.79 5.32 1.51
N GLY A 615 24.90 6.43 2.23
CA GLY A 615 25.34 7.73 1.70
C GLY A 615 24.24 8.78 1.50
N ASP A 616 22.97 8.37 1.52
CA ASP A 616 21.81 9.26 1.42
C ASP A 616 21.30 9.67 2.81
N PHE A 617 20.79 10.91 2.89
CA PHE A 617 20.20 11.47 4.09
C PHE A 617 18.71 11.80 3.86
N SER A 618 17.89 11.51 4.86
CA SER A 618 16.52 12.01 4.95
C SER A 618 16.34 12.81 6.23
N PHE A 619 15.73 13.98 6.12
CA PHE A 619 15.46 14.86 7.24
C PHE A 619 13.96 15.02 7.41
N GLY A 620 13.53 15.15 8.64
CA GLY A 620 12.12 15.31 8.96
C GLY A 620 11.97 16.07 10.25
N GLY A 621 10.92 16.85 10.34
CA GLY A 621 10.61 17.57 11.55
C GLY A 621 9.15 18.01 11.56
N GLY A 622 8.68 18.37 12.72
CA GLY A 622 7.30 18.70 12.93
C GLY A 622 7.09 19.49 14.19
N VAL A 623 5.93 20.14 14.22
CA VAL A 623 5.46 20.92 15.34
C VAL A 623 4.07 20.44 15.64
N GLU A 624 3.85 20.01 16.87
CA GLU A 624 2.55 19.69 17.42
C GLU A 624 2.19 20.74 18.46
N THR A 625 1.02 21.33 18.30
CA THR A 625 0.47 22.32 19.23
C THR A 625 -0.86 21.78 19.72
N THR A 626 -0.98 21.59 21.03
CA THR A 626 -2.20 21.10 21.65
C THR A 626 -2.75 22.16 22.58
N PHE A 627 -4.00 22.55 22.32
CA PHE A 627 -4.79 23.46 23.12
C PHE A 627 -5.77 22.62 23.95
N ARG A 628 -5.70 22.79 25.25
CA ARG A 628 -6.54 22.14 26.24
C ARG A 628 -7.60 23.11 26.73
N ASP A 629 -8.73 22.56 27.16
CA ASP A 629 -9.83 23.32 27.74
C ASP A 629 -9.41 24.14 28.97
N ARG A 630 -10.17 25.19 29.29
CA ARG A 630 -10.00 25.99 30.52
C ARG A 630 -10.18 25.15 31.78
N ASP A 631 -11.06 24.15 31.71
CA ASP A 631 -11.38 23.25 32.83
C ASP A 631 -10.51 21.98 32.87
N HIS A 632 -9.39 21.91 32.14
CA HIS A 632 -8.49 20.76 32.17
C HIS A 632 -7.88 20.55 33.58
N PRO A 633 -7.85 19.32 34.14
CA PRO A 633 -8.05 18.01 33.49
C PRO A 633 -9.49 17.49 33.37
N LEU A 634 -10.50 18.20 33.87
CA LEU A 634 -11.91 17.74 33.84
C LEU A 634 -12.56 17.96 32.47
N GLY A 635 -12.17 19.05 31.81
CA GLY A 635 -12.55 19.33 30.42
C GLY A 635 -11.88 18.33 29.48
N SER A 636 -12.69 17.53 28.79
CA SER A 636 -12.23 16.56 27.79
C SER A 636 -12.04 17.18 26.40
N SER A 637 -12.26 18.49 26.26
CA SER A 637 -12.12 19.20 24.99
C SER A 637 -10.64 19.48 24.69
N LEU A 638 -10.20 19.10 23.49
CA LEU A 638 -8.82 19.20 23.06
C LEU A 638 -8.76 19.57 21.57
N LEU A 639 -7.92 20.53 21.22
CA LEU A 639 -7.58 20.86 19.83
C LEU A 639 -6.09 20.63 19.63
N ALA A 640 -5.72 19.66 18.80
CA ALA A 640 -4.36 19.40 18.38
C ALA A 640 -4.18 19.78 16.92
N LEU A 641 -3.18 20.62 16.65
CA LEU A 641 -2.69 20.97 15.32
C LEU A 641 -1.27 20.42 15.20
N GLN A 642 -1.04 19.55 14.23
CA GLN A 642 0.27 18.99 13.93
C GLN A 642 0.64 19.32 12.49
N LEU A 643 1.84 19.87 12.31
CA LEU A 643 2.45 20.10 11.01
C LEU A 643 3.74 19.31 10.95
N SER A 644 3.96 18.55 9.88
CA SER A 644 5.20 17.80 9.67
C SER A 644 5.72 18.00 8.26
N VAL A 645 7.02 18.23 8.16
CA VAL A 645 7.78 18.40 6.93
C VAL A 645 8.82 17.29 6.88
N MET A 646 8.87 16.59 5.76
CA MET A 646 9.85 15.56 5.50
C MET A 646 10.51 15.79 4.15
N GLN A 647 11.83 15.67 4.10
CA GLN A 647 12.64 15.77 2.90
C GLN A 647 13.41 14.46 2.70
N TRP A 648 13.24 13.87 1.52
CA TRP A 648 14.01 12.73 1.08
C TRP A 648 14.50 12.95 -0.35
N GLN A 649 15.82 12.85 -0.56
CA GLN A 649 16.47 13.21 -1.81
C GLN A 649 16.05 14.62 -2.30
N SER A 650 15.21 14.69 -3.34
CA SER A 650 14.64 15.93 -3.90
C SER A 650 13.14 16.10 -3.66
N ALA A 651 12.50 15.13 -2.99
CA ALA A 651 11.07 15.13 -2.71
C ALA A 651 10.79 15.69 -1.31
N LEU A 652 10.01 16.77 -1.27
CA LEU A 652 9.50 17.37 -0.04
C LEU A 652 8.06 16.90 0.20
N ALA A 653 7.80 16.23 1.31
CA ALA A 653 6.48 15.89 1.80
C ALA A 653 6.08 16.84 2.94
N ILE A 654 4.91 17.48 2.81
CA ILE A 654 4.34 18.33 3.87
C ILE A 654 2.98 17.74 4.21
N SER A 655 2.77 17.43 5.48
CA SER A 655 1.48 16.97 5.99
C SER A 655 1.01 17.78 7.18
N GLY A 656 -0.29 18.02 7.24
CA GLY A 656 -0.96 18.65 8.37
C GLY A 656 -2.04 17.72 8.91
N ASN A 657 -2.06 17.56 10.24
CA ASN A 657 -3.13 16.88 10.95
C ASN A 657 -3.82 17.88 11.89
N LEU A 658 -5.15 17.89 11.83
CA LEU A 658 -6.02 18.58 12.75
C LEU A 658 -6.82 17.53 13.51
N LYS A 659 -6.81 17.57 14.84
CA LYS A 659 -7.68 16.74 15.68
C LYS A 659 -8.37 17.63 16.70
N SER A 660 -9.70 17.64 16.68
CA SER A 660 -10.53 18.34 17.64
C SER A 660 -11.42 17.33 18.34
N VAL A 661 -11.30 17.24 19.66
CA VAL A 661 -12.18 16.48 20.53
C VAL A 661 -13.01 17.49 21.31
N PHE A 662 -14.32 17.32 21.32
CA PHE A 662 -15.24 18.14 22.08
C PHE A 662 -16.40 17.30 22.60
N LYS A 663 -16.95 17.67 23.75
CA LYS A 663 -18.04 16.94 24.41
C LYS A 663 -19.36 17.69 24.19
N LEU A 664 -20.34 17.04 23.55
CA LEU A 664 -21.73 17.51 23.50
C LEU A 664 -22.54 16.65 24.48
N GLU A 665 -22.89 17.22 25.63
CA GLU A 665 -23.64 16.54 26.69
C GLU A 665 -22.98 15.19 27.08
N LYS A 666 -23.59 14.06 26.70
CA LYS A 666 -23.08 12.68 26.95
C LYS A 666 -22.32 12.06 25.79
N THR A 667 -22.22 12.77 24.66
CA THR A 667 -21.57 12.29 23.45
C THR A 667 -20.25 13.02 23.27
N THR A 668 -19.17 12.26 23.14
CA THR A 668 -17.86 12.81 22.78
C THR A 668 -17.70 12.74 21.27
N ALA A 669 -17.43 13.90 20.65
CA ALA A 669 -17.21 14.02 19.23
C ALA A 669 -15.73 14.29 18.96
N THR A 670 -15.12 13.49 18.10
CA THR A 670 -13.75 13.67 17.63
C THR A 670 -13.78 13.90 16.13
N LEU A 671 -13.41 15.10 15.71
CA LEU A 671 -13.16 15.45 14.32
C LEU A 671 -11.65 15.35 14.09
N SER A 672 -11.22 14.56 13.10
CA SER A 672 -9.84 14.58 12.65
C SER A 672 -9.76 14.73 11.14
N GLY A 673 -8.84 15.58 10.68
CA GLY A 673 -8.55 15.82 9.28
C GLY A 673 -7.05 15.71 9.02
N ASN A 674 -6.66 14.95 8.01
CA ASN A 674 -5.30 14.89 7.50
C ASN A 674 -5.27 15.50 6.09
N LEU A 675 -4.24 16.29 5.79
CA LEU A 675 -3.96 16.79 4.46
C LEU A 675 -2.48 16.60 4.12
N ASN A 676 -2.20 16.12 2.90
CA ASN A 676 -0.84 15.98 2.37
C ASN A 676 -0.64 16.85 1.11
N ASN A 677 0.62 17.13 0.77
CA ASN A 677 1.04 17.95 -0.38
C ASN A 677 0.49 17.49 -1.75
N LYS A 678 0.09 16.21 -1.87
CA LYS A 678 -0.57 15.64 -3.06
C LYS A 678 -2.07 15.95 -3.14
N ARG A 679 -2.59 16.82 -2.27
CA ARG A 679 -4.03 17.16 -2.13
C ARG A 679 -4.92 15.96 -1.79
N SER A 680 -4.32 14.84 -1.36
CA SER A 680 -5.02 13.71 -0.77
C SER A 680 -5.15 13.95 0.73
N GLY A 681 -6.34 13.79 1.27
CA GLY A 681 -6.62 13.94 2.69
C GLY A 681 -7.82 13.10 3.11
N GLN A 682 -7.90 12.79 4.40
CA GLN A 682 -9.03 12.08 4.97
C GLN A 682 -9.61 12.92 6.11
N ILE A 683 -10.92 13.08 6.09
CA ILE A 683 -11.68 13.64 7.21
C ILE A 683 -12.43 12.48 7.86
N SER A 684 -12.20 12.27 9.15
CA SER A 684 -12.88 11.27 9.94
C SER A 684 -13.59 11.93 11.12
N VAL A 685 -14.86 11.58 11.28
CA VAL A 685 -15.67 11.99 12.43
C VAL A 685 -15.95 10.74 13.25
N ARG A 686 -15.51 10.72 14.51
CA ARG A 686 -15.80 9.66 15.47
C ARG A 686 -16.69 10.23 16.56
N LEU A 687 -17.87 9.67 16.70
CA LEU A 687 -18.83 10.03 17.74
C LEU A 687 -18.91 8.84 18.70
N ASN A 688 -18.59 9.05 19.97
CA ASN A 688 -18.69 8.04 21.01
C ASN A 688 -19.77 8.47 22.01
N SER A 689 -20.89 7.74 22.00
CA SER A 689 -22.05 7.99 22.85
C SER A 689 -22.39 6.74 23.64
N SER A 690 -22.80 6.92 24.89
CA SER A 690 -23.34 5.86 25.73
C SER A 690 -24.81 5.55 25.44
N GLU A 691 -25.51 6.39 24.66
CA GLU A 691 -26.92 6.21 24.29
C GLU A 691 -27.04 5.65 22.87
N GLN A 692 -27.45 4.38 22.75
CA GLN A 692 -27.59 3.61 21.49
C GLN A 692 -28.40 4.33 20.39
N LEU A 693 -29.37 5.18 20.77
CA LEU A 693 -30.25 5.88 19.82
C LEU A 693 -29.55 6.97 19.01
N SER A 694 -28.50 7.59 19.55
CA SER A 694 -27.75 8.64 18.85
C SER A 694 -26.96 8.09 17.65
N ILE A 695 -26.40 6.88 17.79
CA ILE A 695 -25.66 6.16 16.74
C ILE A 695 -26.57 5.85 15.54
N THR A 696 -27.85 5.52 15.79
CA THR A 696 -28.85 5.25 14.74
C THR A 696 -29.18 6.48 13.89
N VAL A 697 -29.28 7.67 14.53
CA VAL A 697 -29.60 8.93 13.82
C VAL A 697 -28.44 9.37 12.92
N ILE A 698 -27.19 9.11 13.31
CA ILE A 698 -26.01 9.42 12.51
C ILE A 698 -25.87 8.46 11.32
N GLY A 699 -26.18 7.17 11.49
CA GLY A 699 -26.23 6.20 10.38
C GLY A 699 -27.27 6.54 9.30
N LEU A 700 -28.32 7.28 9.67
CA LEU A 700 -29.31 7.82 8.73
C LEU A 700 -28.85 9.07 7.98
N PHE A 701 -27.80 9.77 8.46
CA PHE A 701 -27.34 11.02 7.84
C PHE A 701 -26.77 10.83 6.42
N PRO A 702 -25.93 9.81 6.14
CA PRO A 702 -25.52 9.50 4.76
C PRO A 702 -26.71 9.13 3.85
N LEU A 703 -27.73 8.45 4.38
CA LEU A 703 -28.93 8.08 3.64
C LEU A 703 -29.80 9.31 3.33
N LEU A 704 -29.95 10.23 4.28
CA LEU A 704 -30.64 11.50 4.10
C LEU A 704 -29.88 12.41 3.14
N TRP A 705 -28.55 12.49 3.25
CA TRP A 705 -27.70 13.25 2.33
C TRP A 705 -27.74 12.68 0.90
N ALA A 706 -27.73 11.35 0.75
CA ALA A 706 -27.92 10.69 -0.54
C ALA A 706 -29.31 10.97 -1.11
N PHE A 707 -30.35 11.03 -0.27
CA PHE A 707 -31.70 11.39 -0.69
C PHE A 707 -31.80 12.86 -1.15
N ILE A 708 -31.16 13.77 -0.42
CA ILE A 708 -31.13 15.21 -0.74
C ILE A 708 -30.35 15.46 -2.03
N THR A 709 -29.20 14.80 -2.22
CA THR A 709 -28.40 14.95 -3.43
C THR A 709 -29.05 14.29 -4.66
N LYS A 710 -29.76 13.15 -4.50
CA LYS A 710 -30.60 12.57 -5.56
C LYS A 710 -31.75 13.47 -5.99
N LYS A 711 -32.30 14.28 -5.08
CA LYS A 711 -33.40 15.23 -5.38
C LYS A 711 -32.91 16.54 -5.98
N LEU A 712 -31.62 16.84 -5.84
CA LEU A 712 -30.98 18.07 -6.34
C LEU A 712 -30.19 17.87 -7.64
N SER A 713 -30.08 16.65 -8.18
CA SER A 713 -29.62 16.47 -9.56
C SER A 713 -30.77 16.84 -10.52
N PRO A 714 -30.65 17.91 -11.32
CA PRO A 714 -31.58 18.10 -12.42
C PRO A 714 -31.42 16.92 -13.38
N SER A 715 -32.54 16.33 -13.78
CA SER A 715 -32.59 15.38 -14.88
C SER A 715 -32.05 16.06 -16.14
N ASN A 716 -30.87 15.65 -16.58
CA ASN A 716 -30.34 15.83 -17.93
C ASN A 716 -29.71 14.52 -18.38
#